data_AF-A0A973TSX7-F1
#
_entry.id   AF-A0A973TSX7-F1
#
_cell.length_a   1.000
_cell.length_b   1.000
_cell.length_c   1.000
_cell.angle_alpha   90.00
_cell.angle_beta   90.00
_cell.angle_gamma   90.00
#
_symmetry.space_group_name_H-M   'P 1'
#
loop_
_entity.id
_entity.type
_entity.pdbx_description
1 polymer ?
#
loop_
_entity_poly.entity_id
_entity_poly.type
_entity_poly.pdbx_seq_one_letter_code
_entity_poly.pdbx_strand_id
1 'polypeptide(L)'
;MPGEVEAADAVHRAAGLAEQGDRAGARALLGEALAADPDCEPAWRWLAAVVDDDAERRFCWQKAHGIKPSADTRRALRGVRGVQAKAPAEVRWAAEPPLPPVPPLPHEGRRRRWRWVAVAAAVVVLGAAVVWLVDRAREPDPVHVALVAGLTGGEAGSEQGVLDAARMALDEANRAGGVDGRPVELLVHDDHNDPAQARQRAEEVVRDGRALAVVGHTSSDTSLAAAPVYADAGLAAVTPSATSDQVTDGHPWYFRTVFGNRVQSGFAAVYLGEVLGARRASVISEDSEYGRGIRDGFTAAFGTRGTVVREVTVDFGGDHADAAVTDAVAALRAEPDPGPVVLALRADHGARVVTALRDAGITAPLLGADAMADDDFHDAVTADGRSPGELLAIAPMASDALTGPALQWATAFRSAHGYRPTWEAATTYESVTAVVKALRDADLRLTDDSRAEDRRRVRDALAAMDDQEHAAPGLLGPVRFDAEGSAEREISVVRSDGSRFVSAPVQLVPATSATSAATGAATLAGQELTVRRIVTAGVNVNEISDLDTRDGTFFADFFLWLRYAGDDTATDVTFANAVDPGLALGTPVRTSTAGGQTYKLYRVADEFKADFDFRRFPFDRQTVALSLQNRALPETRLVYVTDPAVMAQPQEERLRGGTNATATIDHVPNWTADRVEFYRETVGSTAELGDPALTSPTGTFYSQYVTEIRVHRDLGGFLLKNLLPLALLVALTYLSLYFPTGAAAGYSIGITAILTSAVLLAAVTSPLPEVSYTVAIEWAYYAFILLATGCLLTNLLRQQLAGAGRGDVGDRVVLGARVVYPAAVVAIVLAYVLHFG
;
A
#
# COMPACT_ATOMS: atom_id res chain seq x y z
N MET A 1 43.02 -7.43 -9.05
CA MET A 1 43.36 -8.81 -8.60
C MET A 1 44.40 -9.38 -9.56
N PRO A 2 45.46 -10.09 -9.12
CA PRO A 2 46.48 -10.64 -10.04
C PRO A 2 45.91 -11.63 -11.07
N GLY A 3 44.91 -12.44 -10.69
CA GLY A 3 44.32 -13.48 -11.55
C GLY A 3 43.46 -12.96 -12.72
N GLU A 4 42.78 -11.82 -12.58
CA GLU A 4 41.96 -11.25 -13.66
C GLU A 4 42.79 -10.75 -14.85
N VAL A 5 43.98 -10.22 -14.57
CA VAL A 5 44.90 -9.71 -15.61
C VAL A 5 45.56 -10.88 -16.37
N GLU A 6 45.88 -11.97 -15.67
CA GLU A 6 46.41 -13.19 -16.28
C GLU A 6 45.37 -13.92 -17.15
N ALA A 7 44.11 -13.97 -16.71
CA ALA A 7 43.02 -14.56 -17.49
C ALA A 7 42.73 -13.77 -18.78
N ALA A 8 42.72 -12.44 -18.71
CA ALA A 8 42.49 -11.59 -19.89
C ALA A 8 43.60 -11.72 -20.95
N ASP A 9 44.87 -11.79 -20.53
CA ASP A 9 46.01 -12.00 -21.44
C ASP A 9 45.99 -13.39 -22.09
N ALA A 10 45.62 -14.42 -21.32
CA ALA A 10 45.47 -15.79 -21.82
C ALA A 10 44.35 -15.89 -22.87
N VAL A 11 43.22 -15.21 -22.67
CA VAL A 11 42.13 -15.15 -23.67
C VAL A 11 42.58 -14.45 -24.96
N HIS A 12 43.37 -13.37 -24.86
CA HIS A 12 43.85 -12.66 -26.04
C HIS A 12 44.84 -13.51 -26.87
N ARG A 13 45.75 -14.24 -26.20
CA ARG A 13 46.66 -15.20 -26.85
C ARG A 13 45.92 -16.38 -27.46
N ALA A 14 44.88 -16.90 -26.79
CA ALA A 14 44.04 -17.97 -27.31
C ALA A 14 43.29 -17.58 -28.58
N ALA A 15 42.80 -16.33 -28.66
CA ALA A 15 42.18 -15.80 -29.87
C ALA A 15 43.15 -15.80 -31.07
N GLY A 16 44.41 -15.37 -30.85
CA GLY A 16 45.45 -15.40 -31.89
C GLY A 16 45.80 -16.80 -32.39
N LEU A 17 45.84 -17.80 -31.49
CA LEU A 17 46.05 -19.21 -31.87
C LEU A 17 44.85 -19.79 -32.64
N ALA A 18 43.63 -19.44 -32.24
CA ALA A 18 42.42 -19.85 -32.94
C ALA A 18 42.37 -19.30 -34.38
N GLU A 19 42.81 -18.06 -34.60
CA GLU A 19 42.91 -17.43 -35.93
C GLU A 19 44.00 -18.07 -36.80
N GLN A 20 45.08 -18.56 -36.19
CA GLN A 20 46.16 -19.30 -36.87
C GLN A 20 45.80 -20.77 -37.16
N GLY A 21 44.61 -21.21 -36.75
CA GLY A 21 44.12 -22.58 -36.94
C GLY A 21 44.60 -23.58 -35.88
N ASP A 22 45.35 -23.15 -34.87
CA ASP A 22 45.77 -23.98 -33.74
C ASP A 22 44.68 -24.03 -32.66
N ARG A 23 43.63 -24.81 -32.95
CA ARG A 23 42.50 -25.00 -32.03
C ARG A 23 42.90 -25.73 -30.75
N ALA A 24 43.89 -26.62 -30.80
CA ALA A 24 44.35 -27.36 -29.63
C ALA A 24 45.08 -26.45 -28.64
N GLY A 25 45.97 -25.57 -29.16
CA GLY A 25 46.63 -24.55 -28.36
C GLY A 25 45.65 -23.53 -27.77
N ALA A 26 44.64 -23.10 -28.55
CA ALA A 26 43.59 -22.21 -28.06
C ALA A 26 42.77 -22.84 -26.93
N ARG A 27 42.36 -24.11 -27.04
CA ARG A 27 41.62 -24.83 -25.99
C ARG A 27 42.41 -24.94 -24.69
N ALA A 28 43.71 -25.21 -24.76
CA ALA A 28 44.57 -25.31 -23.58
C ALA A 28 44.68 -23.98 -22.82
N LEU A 29 44.95 -22.88 -23.52
CA LEU A 29 45.05 -21.54 -22.91
C LEU A 29 43.72 -21.07 -22.31
N LEU A 30 42.59 -21.38 -22.95
CA LEU A 30 41.27 -21.05 -22.41
C LEU A 30 40.93 -21.88 -21.16
N GLY A 31 41.39 -23.14 -21.10
CA GLY A 31 41.30 -23.96 -19.90
C GLY A 31 42.11 -23.37 -18.73
N GLU A 32 43.32 -22.89 -19.00
CA GLU A 32 44.16 -22.21 -18.01
C GLU A 32 43.52 -20.90 -17.53
N ALA A 33 42.98 -20.10 -18.44
CA ALA A 33 42.26 -18.86 -18.11
C ALA A 33 41.05 -19.14 -17.19
N LEU A 34 40.29 -20.20 -17.46
CA LEU A 34 39.14 -20.61 -16.66
C LEU A 34 39.51 -21.29 -15.33
N ALA A 35 40.72 -21.85 -15.23
CA ALA A 35 41.24 -22.35 -13.96
C ALA A 35 41.68 -21.20 -13.03
N ALA A 36 42.18 -20.10 -13.60
CA ALA A 36 42.55 -18.89 -12.87
C ALA A 36 41.32 -18.05 -12.49
N ASP A 37 40.36 -17.89 -13.40
CA ASP A 37 39.11 -17.17 -13.19
C ASP A 37 37.92 -17.91 -13.86
N PRO A 38 37.17 -18.71 -13.08
CA PRO A 38 36.00 -19.45 -13.57
C PRO A 38 34.86 -18.57 -14.10
N ASP A 39 34.84 -17.28 -13.75
CA ASP A 39 33.80 -16.32 -14.11
C ASP A 39 34.22 -15.41 -15.29
N CYS A 40 35.32 -15.72 -15.97
CA CYS A 40 35.76 -15.00 -17.17
C CYS A 40 34.86 -15.29 -18.39
N GLU A 41 33.85 -14.44 -18.63
CA GLU A 41 32.90 -14.60 -19.76
C GLU A 41 33.57 -14.69 -21.14
N PRO A 42 34.59 -13.87 -21.49
CA PRO A 42 35.26 -13.97 -22.77
C PRO A 42 35.93 -15.33 -23.00
N ALA A 43 36.47 -15.96 -21.94
CA ALA A 43 37.08 -17.27 -22.03
C ALA A 43 36.04 -18.36 -22.38
N TRP A 44 34.87 -18.33 -21.74
CA TRP A 44 33.76 -19.23 -22.07
C TRP A 44 33.26 -19.05 -23.50
N ARG A 45 33.19 -17.82 -24.00
CA ARG A 45 32.75 -17.54 -25.39
C ARG A 45 33.74 -18.03 -26.43
N TRP A 46 35.03 -17.77 -26.21
CA TRP A 46 36.07 -18.27 -27.11
C TRP A 46 36.18 -19.79 -27.06
N LEU A 47 36.01 -20.40 -25.89
CA LEU A 47 36.01 -21.86 -25.76
C LEU A 47 34.83 -22.46 -26.54
N ALA A 48 33.65 -21.84 -26.51
CA ALA A 48 32.51 -22.26 -27.32
C ALA A 48 32.77 -22.19 -28.84
N ALA A 49 33.66 -21.30 -29.30
CA ALA A 49 34.00 -21.16 -30.71
C ALA A 49 35.00 -22.21 -31.21
N VAL A 50 35.82 -22.79 -30.32
CA VAL A 50 36.89 -23.73 -30.68
C VAL A 50 36.60 -25.19 -30.30
N VAL A 51 35.53 -25.46 -29.54
CA VAL A 51 35.08 -26.83 -29.24
C VAL A 51 34.34 -27.47 -30.41
N ASP A 52 34.69 -28.72 -30.72
CA ASP A 52 34.12 -29.45 -31.84
C ASP A 52 32.79 -30.17 -31.48
N ASP A 53 32.57 -30.48 -30.20
CA ASP A 53 31.35 -31.16 -29.71
C ASP A 53 30.23 -30.15 -29.38
N ASP A 54 29.03 -30.38 -29.93
CA ASP A 54 27.85 -29.54 -29.69
C ASP A 54 27.41 -29.54 -28.21
N ALA A 55 27.68 -30.62 -27.47
CA ALA A 55 27.39 -30.72 -26.04
C ALA A 55 28.33 -29.83 -25.20
N GLU A 56 29.60 -29.79 -25.57
CA GLU A 56 30.61 -28.89 -25.01
C GLU A 56 30.32 -27.44 -25.38
N ARG A 57 29.97 -27.19 -26.64
CA ARG A 57 29.59 -25.86 -27.13
C ARG A 57 28.41 -25.28 -26.37
N ARG A 58 27.39 -26.10 -26.11
CA ARG A 58 26.22 -25.69 -25.34
C ARG A 58 26.58 -25.37 -23.89
N PHE A 59 27.42 -26.19 -23.25
CA PHE A 59 27.87 -25.94 -21.88
C PHE A 59 28.59 -24.59 -21.76
N CYS A 60 29.51 -24.31 -22.67
CA CYS A 60 30.25 -23.04 -22.70
C CYS A 60 29.34 -21.83 -22.93
N TRP A 61 28.37 -21.92 -23.86
CA TRP A 61 27.41 -20.84 -24.07
C TRP A 61 26.45 -20.63 -22.89
N GLN A 62 26.10 -21.69 -22.17
CA GLN A 62 25.29 -21.57 -20.93
C GLN A 62 26.06 -20.85 -19.83
N LYS A 63 27.35 -21.16 -19.67
CA LYS A 63 28.23 -20.48 -18.71
C LYS A 63 28.44 -19.02 -19.05
N ALA A 64 28.79 -18.71 -20.31
CA ALA A 64 28.93 -17.33 -20.77
C ALA A 64 27.62 -16.53 -20.58
N HIS A 65 26.46 -17.13 -20.90
CA HIS A 65 25.16 -16.48 -20.72
C HIS A 65 24.81 -16.24 -19.25
N GLY A 66 25.15 -17.19 -18.36
CA GLY A 66 24.94 -17.06 -16.92
C GLY A 66 25.76 -15.94 -16.29
N ILE A 67 26.95 -15.66 -16.83
CA ILE A 67 27.82 -14.56 -16.35
C ILE A 67 27.37 -13.22 -16.94
N LYS A 68 27.20 -13.13 -18.28
CA LYS A 68 26.79 -11.89 -18.96
C LYS A 68 25.73 -12.15 -20.03
N PRO A 69 24.44 -12.06 -19.69
CA PRO A 69 23.35 -12.25 -20.64
C PRO A 69 23.42 -11.24 -21.80
N SER A 70 23.40 -11.73 -23.05
CA SER A 70 23.46 -10.88 -24.25
C SER A 70 22.60 -11.43 -25.39
N ALA A 71 22.30 -10.59 -26.39
CA ALA A 71 21.58 -11.04 -27.59
C ALA A 71 22.37 -12.12 -28.36
N ASP A 72 23.70 -12.02 -28.37
CA ASP A 72 24.59 -12.97 -29.04
C ASP A 72 24.62 -14.33 -28.34
N THR A 73 24.77 -14.37 -27.01
CA THR A 73 24.74 -15.61 -26.22
C THR A 73 23.38 -16.31 -26.32
N ARG A 74 22.27 -15.54 -26.35
CA ARG A 74 20.92 -16.09 -26.61
C ARG A 74 20.77 -16.67 -28.02
N ARG A 75 21.30 -15.98 -29.04
CA ARG A 75 21.27 -16.48 -30.43
C ARG A 75 22.09 -17.76 -30.57
N ALA A 76 23.28 -17.80 -29.97
CA ALA A 76 24.15 -18.98 -29.98
C ALA A 76 23.51 -20.18 -29.26
N LEU A 77 22.87 -19.97 -28.11
CA LEU A 77 22.15 -21.03 -27.38
C LEU A 77 20.94 -21.60 -28.14
N ARG A 78 20.29 -20.80 -29.00
CA ARG A 78 19.23 -21.29 -29.90
C ARG A 78 19.80 -22.22 -30.98
N GLY A 79 21.03 -22.00 -31.44
CA GLY A 79 21.69 -22.81 -32.46
C GLY A 79 22.04 -24.24 -32.01
N VAL A 80 22.22 -24.45 -30.70
CA VAL A 80 22.51 -25.76 -30.08
C VAL A 80 21.34 -26.27 -29.22
N ARG A 81 20.11 -25.92 -29.59
CA ARG A 81 18.88 -26.27 -28.86
C ARG A 81 18.61 -27.77 -28.96
N GLY A 82 18.42 -28.43 -27.80
CA GLY A 82 18.09 -29.86 -27.72
C GLY A 82 19.27 -30.80 -27.46
N VAL A 83 20.51 -30.29 -27.46
CA VAL A 83 21.70 -31.06 -27.07
C VAL A 83 21.84 -31.03 -25.54
N GLN A 84 22.21 -32.15 -24.91
CA GLN A 84 22.49 -32.18 -23.47
C GLN A 84 23.90 -31.61 -23.22
N ALA A 85 24.01 -30.61 -22.33
CA ALA A 85 25.28 -29.94 -22.06
C ALA A 85 26.28 -30.88 -21.36
N LYS A 86 27.54 -30.83 -21.79
CA LYS A 86 28.66 -31.60 -21.24
C LYS A 86 29.84 -30.65 -21.05
N ALA A 87 30.54 -30.71 -19.92
CA ALA A 87 31.70 -29.86 -19.70
C ALA A 87 32.91 -30.27 -20.58
N PRO A 88 33.66 -29.31 -21.14
CA PRO A 88 34.92 -29.59 -21.83
C PRO A 88 35.97 -30.22 -20.91
N ALA A 89 36.81 -31.11 -21.46
CA ALA A 89 37.81 -31.85 -20.70
C ALA A 89 38.90 -30.96 -20.06
N GLU A 90 39.08 -29.75 -20.59
CA GLU A 90 40.02 -28.72 -20.14
C GLU A 90 39.56 -28.01 -18.87
N VAL A 91 38.25 -28.04 -18.58
CA VAL A 91 37.67 -27.47 -17.36
C VAL A 91 37.70 -28.53 -16.26
N ARG A 92 38.81 -28.61 -15.54
CA ARG A 92 38.94 -29.50 -14.37
C ARG A 92 38.78 -28.69 -13.09
N TRP A 93 37.60 -28.78 -12.46
CA TRP A 93 37.42 -28.25 -11.11
C TRP A 93 38.33 -29.03 -10.14
N ALA A 94 38.87 -28.36 -9.13
CA ALA A 94 39.44 -29.04 -7.97
C ALA A 94 38.38 -30.01 -7.43
N ALA A 95 38.73 -31.31 -7.37
CA ALA A 95 37.84 -32.35 -6.91
C ALA A 95 37.27 -32.01 -5.53
N GLU A 96 35.96 -32.15 -5.36
CA GLU A 96 35.35 -32.17 -4.03
C GLU A 96 36.05 -33.24 -3.16
N PRO A 97 36.33 -32.96 -1.88
CA PRO A 97 36.99 -33.93 -1.01
C PRO A 97 36.09 -35.18 -0.85
N PRO A 98 36.68 -36.39 -0.85
CA PRO A 98 35.90 -37.62 -0.76
C PRO A 98 35.24 -37.74 0.61
N LEU A 99 33.98 -38.17 0.62
CA LEU A 99 33.24 -38.53 1.82
C LEU A 99 33.95 -39.67 2.59
N PRO A 100 33.90 -39.67 3.94
CA PRO A 100 34.53 -40.71 4.75
C PRO A 100 33.86 -42.09 4.53
N PRO A 101 34.61 -43.20 4.69
CA PRO A 101 34.07 -44.54 4.45
C PRO A 101 33.08 -44.95 5.54
N VAL A 102 31.92 -45.47 5.10
CA VAL A 102 30.90 -46.05 5.96
C VAL A 102 31.28 -47.51 6.29
N PRO A 103 31.28 -47.95 7.56
CA PRO A 103 31.55 -49.35 7.91
C PRO A 103 30.37 -50.25 7.57
N PRO A 104 30.57 -51.56 7.31
CA PRO A 104 29.48 -52.46 6.98
C PRO A 104 28.76 -52.90 8.26
N LEU A 105 27.43 -52.96 8.23
CA LEU A 105 26.63 -53.63 9.26
C LEU A 105 25.67 -54.68 8.67
N PRO A 106 25.38 -55.73 9.44
CA PRO A 106 25.07 -57.06 8.92
C PRO A 106 23.60 -57.24 8.52
N HIS A 107 23.39 -58.23 7.66
CA HIS A 107 22.08 -58.79 7.32
C HIS A 107 21.54 -59.58 8.52
N GLU A 108 20.40 -59.17 9.08
CA GLU A 108 19.29 -60.01 9.56
C GLU A 108 18.16 -59.15 10.18
N GLY A 109 16.89 -59.50 9.94
CA GLY A 109 15.74 -59.03 10.75
C GLY A 109 14.85 -57.88 10.21
N ARG A 110 14.31 -57.99 8.99
CA ARG A 110 13.51 -56.94 8.29
C ARG A 110 12.11 -56.60 8.87
N ARG A 111 11.71 -57.07 10.06
CA ARG A 111 10.37 -56.78 10.65
C ARG A 111 10.36 -55.91 11.91
N ARG A 112 11.52 -55.49 12.45
CA ARG A 112 11.61 -54.58 13.61
C ARG A 112 11.99 -53.12 13.29
N ARG A 113 12.43 -52.84 12.05
CA ARG A 113 12.98 -51.52 11.63
C ARG A 113 11.94 -50.41 11.45
N TRP A 114 10.69 -50.72 11.13
CA TRP A 114 9.65 -49.70 10.94
C TRP A 114 9.25 -48.99 12.23
N ARG A 115 9.38 -49.64 13.40
CA ARG A 115 9.14 -49.01 14.71
C ARG A 115 10.25 -48.02 15.08
N TRP A 116 11.50 -48.29 14.70
CA TRP A 116 12.64 -47.41 15.00
C TRP A 116 12.79 -46.25 14.00
N VAL A 117 12.37 -46.41 12.75
CA VAL A 117 12.29 -45.29 11.79
C VAL A 117 11.20 -44.30 12.18
N ALA A 118 10.03 -44.78 12.64
CA ALA A 118 8.99 -43.91 13.20
C ALA A 118 9.45 -43.19 14.48
N VAL A 119 10.22 -43.85 15.35
CA VAL A 119 10.81 -43.24 16.55
C VAL A 119 11.93 -42.25 16.19
N ALA A 120 12.78 -42.53 15.21
CA ALA A 120 13.82 -41.62 14.77
C ALA A 120 13.25 -40.37 14.07
N ALA A 121 12.21 -40.54 13.23
CA ALA A 121 11.48 -39.41 12.65
C ALA A 121 10.75 -38.60 13.74
N ALA A 122 10.13 -39.27 14.72
CA ALA A 122 9.53 -38.60 15.87
C ALA A 122 10.59 -37.87 16.72
N VAL A 123 11.80 -38.41 16.92
CA VAL A 123 12.89 -37.76 17.68
C VAL A 123 13.54 -36.62 16.90
N VAL A 124 13.59 -36.67 15.57
CA VAL A 124 14.03 -35.54 14.73
C VAL A 124 12.97 -34.44 14.71
N VAL A 125 11.68 -34.79 14.66
CA VAL A 125 10.58 -33.82 14.76
C VAL A 125 10.46 -33.26 16.19
N LEU A 126 10.65 -34.07 17.23
CA LEU A 126 10.70 -33.62 18.62
C LEU A 126 11.96 -32.82 18.91
N GLY A 127 13.10 -33.17 18.29
CA GLY A 127 14.37 -32.44 18.39
C GLY A 127 14.30 -31.10 17.66
N ALA A 128 13.69 -31.05 16.48
CA ALA A 128 13.39 -29.81 15.77
C ALA A 128 12.35 -28.97 16.52
N ALA A 129 11.33 -29.59 17.13
CA ALA A 129 10.33 -28.91 17.96
C ALA A 129 10.93 -28.42 19.29
N VAL A 130 11.89 -29.12 19.88
CA VAL A 130 12.61 -28.70 21.09
C VAL A 130 13.65 -27.62 20.77
N VAL A 131 14.36 -27.70 19.64
CA VAL A 131 15.21 -26.60 19.16
C VAL A 131 14.36 -25.37 18.83
N TRP A 132 13.19 -25.54 18.22
CA TRP A 132 12.22 -24.46 17.98
C TRP A 132 11.56 -23.93 19.26
N LEU A 133 11.29 -24.78 20.27
CA LEU A 133 10.80 -24.36 21.59
C LEU A 133 11.89 -23.67 22.45
N VAL A 134 13.16 -24.07 22.32
CA VAL A 134 14.29 -23.51 23.06
C VAL A 134 14.75 -22.19 22.45
N ASP A 135 14.64 -22.02 21.13
CA ASP A 135 14.86 -20.75 20.44
C ASP A 135 13.74 -19.72 20.74
N ARG A 136 12.51 -20.20 20.98
CA ARG A 136 11.37 -19.40 21.49
C ARG A 136 11.45 -19.08 23.00
N ALA A 137 12.41 -19.64 23.75
CA ALA A 137 12.46 -19.50 25.22
C ALA A 137 13.24 -18.27 25.71
N ARG A 138 13.68 -17.39 24.81
CA ARG A 138 14.26 -16.08 25.14
C ARG A 138 13.79 -15.05 24.12
N GLU A 139 12.50 -14.68 24.16
CA GLU A 139 12.11 -13.42 23.55
C GLU A 139 12.92 -12.31 24.24
N PRO A 140 13.72 -11.54 23.50
CA PRO A 140 14.52 -10.47 24.08
C PRO A 140 13.57 -9.38 24.61
N ASP A 141 13.92 -8.79 25.77
CA ASP A 141 13.06 -7.82 26.45
C ASP A 141 12.54 -6.73 25.50
N PRO A 142 11.25 -6.35 25.60
CA PRO A 142 10.64 -5.41 24.67
C PRO A 142 11.24 -4.01 24.78
N VAL A 143 11.28 -3.32 23.65
CA VAL A 143 11.56 -1.89 23.60
C VAL A 143 10.29 -1.14 23.97
N HIS A 144 10.38 -0.20 24.91
CA HIS A 144 9.20 0.52 25.39
C HIS A 144 9.14 1.94 24.84
N VAL A 145 7.97 2.31 24.34
CA VAL A 145 7.59 3.67 23.97
C VAL A 145 6.44 4.09 24.87
N ALA A 146 6.46 5.29 25.45
CA ALA A 146 5.32 5.78 26.20
C ALA A 146 4.34 6.51 25.25
N LEU A 147 3.04 6.32 25.44
CA LEU A 147 2.00 7.18 24.90
C LEU A 147 1.36 7.94 26.07
N VAL A 148 1.37 9.26 26.00
CA VAL A 148 0.68 10.10 26.98
C VAL A 148 -0.33 10.99 26.27
N ALA A 149 -1.62 10.82 26.59
CA ALA A 149 -2.72 11.50 25.92
C ALA A 149 -3.93 11.67 26.85
N GLY A 150 -4.86 12.56 26.50
CA GLY A 150 -6.09 12.83 27.25
C GLY A 150 -7.19 11.78 27.00
N LEU A 151 -6.91 10.51 27.30
CA LEU A 151 -7.79 9.38 26.97
C LEU A 151 -9.15 9.40 27.68
N THR A 152 -9.27 10.16 28.77
CA THR A 152 -10.55 10.43 29.43
C THR A 152 -10.73 11.92 29.73
N GLY A 153 -11.96 12.44 29.64
CA GLY A 153 -12.24 13.88 29.73
C GLY A 153 -13.20 14.38 28.65
N GLY A 154 -13.28 15.70 28.45
CA GLY A 154 -14.21 16.32 27.49
C GLY A 154 -13.96 15.93 26.03
N GLU A 155 -12.72 15.56 25.68
CA GLU A 155 -12.28 15.17 24.33
C GLU A 155 -12.01 13.66 24.18
N ALA A 156 -12.41 12.85 25.17
CA ALA A 156 -12.08 11.41 25.25
C ALA A 156 -12.50 10.58 24.03
N GLY A 157 -13.55 11.01 23.31
CA GLY A 157 -14.02 10.33 22.10
C GLY A 157 -13.00 10.38 20.96
N SER A 158 -12.42 11.56 20.71
CA SER A 158 -11.40 11.77 19.68
C SER A 158 -10.07 11.11 20.05
N GLU A 159 -9.70 11.18 21.33
CA GLU A 159 -8.42 10.67 21.85
C GLU A 159 -8.34 9.13 21.88
N GLN A 160 -9.46 8.40 21.79
CA GLN A 160 -9.43 6.95 21.57
C GLN A 160 -8.79 6.60 20.21
N GLY A 161 -8.99 7.44 19.19
CA GLY A 161 -8.39 7.28 17.87
C GLY A 161 -6.86 7.37 17.89
N VAL A 162 -6.30 8.21 18.76
CA VAL A 162 -4.86 8.34 19.01
C VAL A 162 -4.28 7.02 19.52
N LEU A 163 -4.90 6.43 20.56
CA LEU A 163 -4.45 5.13 21.10
C LEU A 163 -4.58 3.99 20.09
N ASP A 164 -5.68 3.95 19.35
CA ASP A 164 -5.94 2.94 18.33
C ASP A 164 -4.92 3.02 17.18
N ALA A 165 -4.61 4.24 16.72
CA ALA A 165 -3.60 4.46 15.68
C ALA A 165 -2.18 4.13 16.15
N ALA A 166 -1.82 4.47 17.40
CA ALA A 166 -0.53 4.13 17.98
C ALA A 166 -0.31 2.61 18.04
N ARG A 167 -1.34 1.86 18.46
CA ARG A 167 -1.32 0.39 18.47
C ARG A 167 -1.21 -0.19 17.08
N MET A 168 -1.98 0.33 16.12
CA MET A 168 -1.93 -0.12 14.74
C MET A 168 -0.53 0.05 14.13
N ALA A 169 0.13 1.19 14.37
CA ALA A 169 1.50 1.44 13.93
C ALA A 169 2.52 0.46 14.58
N LEU A 170 2.40 0.21 15.89
CA LEU A 170 3.28 -0.74 16.57
C LEU A 170 3.05 -2.19 16.14
N ASP A 171 1.80 -2.60 15.93
CA ASP A 171 1.48 -3.93 15.44
C ASP A 171 2.08 -4.17 14.04
N GLU A 172 2.08 -3.15 13.18
CA GLU A 172 2.77 -3.18 11.89
C GLU A 172 4.28 -3.27 12.04
N ALA A 173 4.86 -2.46 12.92
CA ALA A 173 6.29 -2.50 13.22
C ALA A 173 6.73 -3.87 13.77
N ASN A 174 5.95 -4.46 14.68
CA ASN A 174 6.22 -5.76 15.29
C ASN A 174 6.05 -6.90 14.29
N ARG A 175 5.04 -6.86 13.41
CA ARG A 175 4.91 -7.79 12.29
C ARG A 175 6.09 -7.72 11.32
N ALA A 176 6.71 -6.55 11.17
CA ALA A 176 7.92 -6.34 10.40
C ALA A 176 9.22 -6.72 11.12
N GLY A 177 9.15 -7.36 12.30
CA GLY A 177 10.31 -7.84 13.06
C GLY A 177 10.74 -6.93 14.23
N GLY A 178 9.98 -5.86 14.53
CA GLY A 178 10.22 -4.99 15.67
C GLY A 178 11.45 -4.09 15.52
N VAL A 179 12.17 -3.85 16.61
CA VAL A 179 13.44 -3.08 16.68
C VAL A 179 14.55 -4.06 17.07
N ASP A 180 15.54 -4.28 16.20
CA ASP A 180 16.62 -5.25 16.41
C ASP A 180 16.14 -6.66 16.83
N GLY A 181 15.01 -7.10 16.26
CA GLY A 181 14.39 -8.39 16.57
C GLY A 181 13.60 -8.42 17.89
N ARG A 182 13.45 -7.29 18.59
CA ARG A 182 12.64 -7.14 19.81
C ARG A 182 11.28 -6.54 19.49
N PRO A 183 10.20 -7.04 20.10
CA PRO A 183 8.91 -6.36 20.02
C PRO A 183 8.97 -4.98 20.69
N VAL A 184 8.19 -4.05 20.16
CA VAL A 184 7.96 -2.72 20.74
C VAL A 184 6.63 -2.73 21.47
N GLU A 185 6.63 -2.28 22.72
CA GLU A 185 5.45 -2.20 23.59
C GLU A 185 5.13 -0.75 23.97
N LEU A 186 3.83 -0.47 24.12
CA LEU A 186 3.31 0.84 24.48
C LEU A 186 3.03 0.94 25.98
N LEU A 187 3.63 1.91 26.65
CA LEU A 187 3.29 2.32 28.01
C LEU A 187 2.26 3.46 27.95
N VAL A 188 1.00 3.16 28.23
CA VAL A 188 -0.09 4.11 28.07
C VAL A 188 -0.36 4.86 29.38
N HIS A 189 -0.36 6.19 29.32
CA HIS A 189 -0.66 7.08 30.43
C HIS A 189 -1.76 8.07 30.04
N ASP A 190 -2.76 8.21 30.91
CA ASP A 190 -3.84 9.19 30.77
C ASP A 190 -3.52 10.44 31.61
N ASP A 191 -3.41 11.59 30.94
CA ASP A 191 -3.19 12.88 31.58
C ASP A 191 -4.46 13.74 31.66
N HIS A 192 -5.60 13.22 31.18
CA HIS A 192 -6.89 13.89 31.14
C HIS A 192 -6.90 15.24 30.41
N ASN A 193 -5.92 15.50 29.55
CA ASN A 193 -5.67 16.81 28.94
C ASN A 193 -5.50 17.94 30.00
N ASP A 194 -4.93 17.61 31.18
CA ASP A 194 -4.70 18.55 32.28
C ASP A 194 -3.19 18.80 32.49
N PRO A 195 -2.70 20.05 32.48
CA PRO A 195 -1.26 20.34 32.61
C PRO A 195 -0.61 19.83 33.90
N ALA A 196 -1.33 19.81 35.03
CA ALA A 196 -0.79 19.34 36.30
C ALA A 196 -0.64 17.82 36.30
N GLN A 197 -1.64 17.11 35.78
CA GLN A 197 -1.58 15.65 35.58
C GLN A 197 -0.55 15.27 34.52
N ALA A 198 -0.43 16.02 33.43
CA ALA A 198 0.58 15.81 32.39
C ALA A 198 2.00 15.80 32.95
N ARG A 199 2.33 16.81 33.78
CA ARG A 199 3.61 16.84 34.49
C ARG A 199 3.80 15.62 35.40
N GLN A 200 2.76 15.23 36.15
CA GLN A 200 2.82 14.05 37.01
C GLN A 200 3.08 12.77 36.18
N ARG A 201 2.39 12.60 35.04
CA ARG A 201 2.60 11.44 34.15
C ARG A 201 3.99 11.42 33.55
N ALA A 202 4.53 12.58 33.16
CA ALA A 202 5.90 12.69 32.69
C ALA A 202 6.90 12.23 33.78
N GLU A 203 6.71 12.66 35.03
CA GLU A 203 7.54 12.22 36.16
C GLU A 203 7.41 10.71 36.44
N GLU A 204 6.22 10.13 36.23
CA GLU A 204 6.00 8.67 36.32
C GLU A 204 6.71 7.90 35.22
N VAL A 205 6.63 8.35 33.95
CA VAL A 205 7.34 7.73 32.81
C VAL A 205 8.86 7.76 33.02
N VAL A 206 9.40 8.90 33.46
CA VAL A 206 10.82 9.05 33.73
C VAL A 206 11.26 8.13 34.89
N ARG A 207 10.46 8.03 35.95
CA ARG A 207 10.74 7.19 37.11
C ARG A 207 10.67 5.70 36.81
N ASP A 208 9.74 5.27 35.95
CA ASP A 208 9.65 3.89 35.46
C ASP A 208 10.93 3.49 34.69
N GLY A 209 11.48 4.42 33.91
CA GLY A 209 12.81 4.27 33.29
C GLY A 209 12.86 3.37 32.06
N ARG A 210 11.81 2.61 31.75
CA ARG A 210 11.80 1.69 30.60
C ARG A 210 11.64 2.38 29.25
N ALA A 211 10.95 3.53 29.19
CA ALA A 211 10.70 4.23 27.94
C ALA A 211 11.99 4.78 27.30
N LEU A 212 12.13 4.61 25.99
CA LEU A 212 13.20 5.21 25.17
C LEU A 212 12.74 6.47 24.42
N ALA A 213 11.45 6.61 24.20
CA ALA A 213 10.81 7.79 23.63
C ALA A 213 9.37 7.92 24.16
N VAL A 214 8.81 9.11 24.00
CA VAL A 214 7.42 9.44 24.31
C VAL A 214 6.72 9.86 23.02
N VAL A 215 5.51 9.38 22.81
CA VAL A 215 4.54 9.93 21.86
C VAL A 215 3.48 10.67 22.67
N GLY A 216 3.21 11.91 22.29
CA GLY A 216 2.44 12.86 23.07
C GLY A 216 3.31 13.91 23.75
N HIS A 217 2.76 14.78 24.60
CA HIS A 217 1.35 14.90 24.95
C HIS A 217 0.52 15.47 23.78
N THR A 218 -0.81 15.33 23.81
CA THR A 218 -1.66 15.67 22.66
C THR A 218 -2.11 17.13 22.62
N SER A 219 -1.95 17.90 23.70
CA SER A 219 -2.26 19.34 23.69
C SER A 219 -1.03 20.21 23.96
N SER A 220 -1.14 21.48 23.59
CA SER A 220 -0.06 22.46 23.77
C SER A 220 0.27 22.69 25.24
N ASP A 221 -0.75 22.87 26.09
CA ASP A 221 -0.53 23.17 27.51
C ASP A 221 0.05 21.95 28.28
N THR A 222 -0.40 20.73 27.94
CA THR A 222 0.15 19.49 28.54
C THR A 222 1.57 19.22 28.09
N SER A 223 1.88 19.43 26.79
CA SER A 223 3.23 19.28 26.25
C SER A 223 4.22 20.25 26.90
N LEU A 224 3.83 21.51 27.07
CA LEU A 224 4.67 22.53 27.74
C LEU A 224 4.91 22.20 29.21
N ALA A 225 3.92 21.64 29.91
CA ALA A 225 4.08 21.24 31.30
C ALA A 225 5.01 20.03 31.47
N ALA A 226 5.04 19.12 30.50
CA ALA A 226 5.87 17.91 30.50
C ALA A 226 7.30 18.15 29.97
N ALA A 227 7.49 19.09 29.05
CA ALA A 227 8.75 19.31 28.34
C ALA A 227 9.99 19.44 29.25
N PRO A 228 9.97 20.21 30.37
CA PRO A 228 11.13 20.30 31.26
C PRO A 228 11.50 18.96 31.89
N VAL A 229 10.52 18.13 32.23
CA VAL A 229 10.73 16.82 32.88
C VAL A 229 11.45 15.86 31.92
N TYR A 230 11.02 15.85 30.65
CA TYR A 230 11.64 15.01 29.62
C TYR A 230 13.04 15.51 29.23
N ALA A 231 13.23 16.84 29.12
CA ALA A 231 14.53 17.43 28.83
C ALA A 231 15.57 17.11 29.92
N ASP A 232 15.20 17.25 31.20
CA ASP A 232 16.07 16.92 32.35
C ASP A 232 16.44 15.43 32.38
N ALA A 233 15.53 14.56 31.94
CA ALA A 233 15.73 13.11 31.87
C ALA A 233 16.44 12.63 30.60
N GLY A 234 16.68 13.53 29.64
CA GLY A 234 17.16 13.22 28.30
C GLY A 234 16.28 12.19 27.60
N LEU A 235 14.97 12.37 27.63
CA LEU A 235 13.97 11.51 26.99
C LEU A 235 13.29 12.30 25.87
N ALA A 236 13.37 11.83 24.61
CA ALA A 236 12.74 12.53 23.51
C ALA A 236 11.22 12.31 23.50
N ALA A 237 10.46 13.37 23.21
CA ALA A 237 9.02 13.33 23.04
C ALA A 237 8.63 13.79 21.62
N VAL A 238 7.65 13.13 21.02
CA VAL A 238 7.08 13.48 19.71
C VAL A 238 5.59 13.70 19.88
N THR A 239 5.12 14.94 19.82
CA THR A 239 3.69 15.24 19.89
C THR A 239 3.03 15.10 18.51
N PRO A 240 1.88 14.42 18.43
CA PRO A 240 1.14 14.30 17.18
C PRO A 240 0.29 15.53 16.85
N SER A 241 -0.06 16.36 17.82
CA SER A 241 -1.15 17.33 17.69
C SER A 241 -0.95 18.67 18.42
N ALA A 242 0.08 18.83 19.25
CA ALA A 242 0.33 20.12 19.91
C ALA A 242 0.99 21.14 18.95
N THR A 243 0.23 22.16 18.58
CA THR A 243 0.60 23.15 17.56
C THR A 243 1.29 24.41 18.11
N SER A 244 1.31 24.66 19.42
CA SER A 244 2.05 25.80 19.97
C SER A 244 3.54 25.72 19.60
N ASP A 245 4.07 26.79 19.01
CA ASP A 245 5.49 26.86 18.61
C ASP A 245 6.42 26.72 19.83
N GLN A 246 5.98 27.14 21.02
CA GLN A 246 6.75 26.98 22.25
C GLN A 246 7.02 25.51 22.61
N VAL A 247 6.27 24.54 22.07
CA VAL A 247 6.50 23.12 22.37
C VAL A 247 7.88 22.69 21.86
N THR A 248 8.28 23.18 20.69
CA THR A 248 9.52 22.80 20.01
C THR A 248 10.57 23.91 20.02
N ASP A 249 10.17 25.19 19.96
CA ASP A 249 11.07 26.34 19.96
C ASP A 249 11.94 26.38 21.24
N GLY A 250 13.24 26.10 21.09
CA GLY A 250 14.18 26.04 22.22
C GLY A 250 14.10 24.77 23.07
N HIS A 251 13.34 23.75 22.64
CA HIS A 251 13.18 22.47 23.33
C HIS A 251 13.73 21.31 22.48
N PRO A 252 15.06 21.06 22.48
CA PRO A 252 15.72 20.09 21.59
C PRO A 252 15.39 18.61 21.85
N TRP A 253 14.55 18.34 22.86
CA TRP A 253 14.05 17.01 23.21
C TRP A 253 12.59 16.81 22.79
N TYR A 254 11.97 17.81 22.18
CA TYR A 254 10.59 17.77 21.73
C TYR A 254 10.53 17.94 20.22
N PHE A 255 9.77 17.07 19.58
CA PHE A 255 9.48 17.10 18.16
C PHE A 255 7.97 17.11 17.97
N ARG A 256 7.48 17.58 16.82
CA ARG A 256 6.06 17.48 16.46
C ARG A 256 5.85 16.97 15.05
N THR A 257 4.90 16.05 14.90
CA THR A 257 4.40 15.62 13.58
C THR A 257 3.14 16.37 13.19
N VAL A 258 2.93 17.59 13.65
CA VAL A 258 1.91 18.51 13.15
C VAL A 258 2.58 19.84 12.84
N PHE A 259 1.95 20.69 12.03
CA PHE A 259 2.44 22.04 11.81
C PHE A 259 2.29 22.91 13.07
N GLY A 260 3.02 24.03 13.13
CA GLY A 260 2.90 25.00 14.22
C GLY A 260 1.85 26.08 14.02
N ASN A 261 1.50 26.77 15.12
CA ASN A 261 0.57 27.89 15.15
C ASN A 261 1.00 29.03 14.24
N ARG A 262 2.30 29.38 14.20
CA ARG A 262 2.84 30.39 13.28
C ARG A 262 2.56 30.05 11.82
N VAL A 263 2.78 28.79 11.45
CA VAL A 263 2.60 28.28 10.08
C VAL A 263 1.12 28.28 9.72
N GLN A 264 0.26 27.69 10.56
CA GLN A 264 -1.19 27.67 10.37
C GLN A 264 -1.78 29.08 10.27
N SER A 265 -1.36 30.00 11.15
CA SER A 265 -1.92 31.36 11.18
C SER A 265 -1.50 32.18 9.97
N GLY A 266 -0.25 32.02 9.52
CA GLY A 266 0.22 32.58 8.27
C GLY A 266 -0.58 32.05 7.09
N PHE A 267 -0.83 30.73 7.05
CA PHE A 267 -1.64 30.09 6.03
C PHE A 267 -3.08 30.60 6.03
N ALA A 268 -3.72 30.74 7.21
CA ALA A 268 -5.05 31.33 7.36
C ALA A 268 -5.12 32.74 6.76
N ALA A 269 -4.13 33.59 7.07
CA ALA A 269 -4.05 34.95 6.56
C ALA A 269 -3.89 35.00 5.03
N VAL A 270 -3.06 34.11 4.46
CA VAL A 270 -2.91 33.98 3.01
C VAL A 270 -4.21 33.48 2.38
N TYR A 271 -4.82 32.44 2.92
CA TYR A 271 -6.04 31.85 2.38
C TYR A 271 -7.20 32.87 2.38
N LEU A 272 -7.39 33.62 3.48
CA LEU A 272 -8.39 34.69 3.54
C LEU A 272 -8.14 35.78 2.50
N GLY A 273 -6.89 36.24 2.36
CA GLY A 273 -6.54 37.33 1.45
C GLY A 273 -6.62 36.95 -0.03
N GLU A 274 -6.13 35.77 -0.38
CA GLU A 274 -5.91 35.35 -1.77
C GLU A 274 -7.05 34.49 -2.32
N VAL A 275 -7.66 33.63 -1.48
CA VAL A 275 -8.75 32.74 -1.90
C VAL A 275 -10.12 33.35 -1.62
N LEU A 276 -10.33 33.89 -0.41
CA LEU A 276 -11.60 34.54 -0.05
C LEU A 276 -11.64 36.03 -0.44
N GLY A 277 -10.53 36.61 -0.87
CA GLY A 277 -10.45 38.03 -1.26
C GLY A 277 -10.66 39.00 -0.10
N ALA A 278 -10.53 38.54 1.14
CA ALA A 278 -10.84 39.32 2.34
C ALA A 278 -9.75 40.36 2.63
N ARG A 279 -10.16 41.60 2.90
CA ARG A 279 -9.28 42.69 3.36
C ARG A 279 -9.57 43.13 4.81
N ARG A 280 -10.62 42.57 5.40
CA ARG A 280 -11.07 42.78 6.77
C ARG A 280 -11.39 41.41 7.36
N ALA A 281 -11.04 41.18 8.61
CA ALA A 281 -11.35 39.94 9.32
C ALA A 281 -11.53 40.22 10.81
N SER A 282 -12.24 39.33 11.50
CA SER A 282 -12.36 39.32 12.95
C SER A 282 -11.73 38.05 13.51
N VAL A 283 -11.30 38.08 14.77
CA VAL A 283 -10.73 36.92 15.46
C VAL A 283 -11.47 36.70 16.77
N ILE A 284 -11.91 35.45 17.01
CA ILE A 284 -12.35 34.99 18.32
C ILE A 284 -11.36 33.92 18.76
N SER A 285 -10.82 34.08 19.98
CA SER A 285 -9.81 33.21 20.56
C SER A 285 -10.25 32.75 21.95
N GLU A 286 -9.78 31.60 22.39
CA GLU A 286 -9.87 31.21 23.80
C GLU A 286 -8.65 31.70 24.57
N ASP A 287 -8.79 31.87 25.89
CA ASP A 287 -7.69 32.26 26.78
C ASP A 287 -6.74 31.08 27.14
N SER A 288 -6.13 30.48 26.12
CA SER A 288 -5.12 29.41 26.25
C SER A 288 -3.87 29.72 25.43
N GLU A 289 -2.78 28.97 25.64
CA GLU A 289 -1.57 29.15 24.82
C GLU A 289 -1.83 28.82 23.35
N TYR A 290 -2.65 27.81 23.11
CA TYR A 290 -3.13 27.44 21.78
C TYR A 290 -3.92 28.60 21.11
N GLY A 291 -4.94 29.12 21.79
CA GLY A 291 -5.80 30.18 21.24
C GLY A 291 -5.07 31.51 21.02
N ARG A 292 -4.25 31.93 22.00
CA ARG A 292 -3.47 33.18 21.89
C ARG A 292 -2.40 33.09 20.79
N GLY A 293 -1.71 31.96 20.67
CA GLY A 293 -0.68 31.76 19.64
C GLY A 293 -1.24 31.91 18.23
N ILE A 294 -2.42 31.32 17.96
CA ILE A 294 -3.08 31.45 16.64
C ILE A 294 -3.56 32.88 16.40
N ARG A 295 -4.20 33.50 17.40
CA ARG A 295 -4.68 34.89 17.32
C ARG A 295 -3.54 35.85 16.97
N ASP A 296 -2.45 35.81 17.74
CA ASP A 296 -1.32 36.72 17.59
C ASP A 296 -0.61 36.48 16.24
N GLY A 297 -0.41 35.20 15.88
CA GLY A 297 0.15 34.82 14.59
C GLY A 297 -0.70 35.30 13.42
N PHE A 298 -2.02 35.19 13.51
CA PHE A 298 -2.94 35.60 12.44
C PHE A 298 -3.00 37.11 12.34
N THR A 299 -3.16 37.83 13.46
CA THR A 299 -3.19 39.29 13.49
C THR A 299 -1.91 39.88 12.89
N ALA A 300 -0.74 39.31 13.22
CA ALA A 300 0.53 39.71 12.62
C ALA A 300 0.60 39.42 11.11
N ALA A 301 0.24 38.21 10.68
CA ALA A 301 0.33 37.81 9.27
C ALA A 301 -0.70 38.52 8.38
N PHE A 302 -1.93 38.68 8.86
CA PHE A 302 -3.02 39.32 8.12
C PHE A 302 -2.85 40.84 8.04
N GLY A 303 -2.21 41.47 9.03
CA GLY A 303 -1.91 42.91 9.01
C GLY A 303 -1.11 43.39 7.78
N THR A 304 -0.42 42.49 7.09
CA THR A 304 0.29 42.78 5.83
C THR A 304 -0.61 42.72 4.58
N ARG A 305 -1.83 42.16 4.71
CA ARG A 305 -2.77 41.86 3.62
C ARG A 305 -4.14 42.53 3.80
N GLY A 306 -4.49 42.88 5.03
CA GLY A 306 -5.77 43.45 5.44
C GLY A 306 -5.74 43.96 6.88
N THR A 307 -6.91 44.17 7.47
CA THR A 307 -7.06 44.68 8.85
C THR A 307 -7.88 43.72 9.71
N VAL A 308 -7.38 43.39 10.89
CA VAL A 308 -8.20 42.76 11.94
C VAL A 308 -9.06 43.85 12.59
N VAL A 309 -10.37 43.78 12.40
CA VAL A 309 -11.31 44.84 12.79
C VAL A 309 -11.92 44.61 14.17
N ARG A 310 -11.92 43.35 14.61
CA ARG A 310 -12.38 42.93 15.92
C ARG A 310 -11.54 41.74 16.39
N GLU A 311 -11.07 41.83 17.62
CA GLU A 311 -10.40 40.74 18.31
C GLU A 311 -11.13 40.52 19.64
N VAL A 312 -11.53 39.27 19.91
CA VAL A 312 -12.23 38.89 21.13
C VAL A 312 -11.53 37.66 21.72
N THR A 313 -11.31 37.68 23.03
CA THR A 313 -10.83 36.53 23.78
C THR A 313 -11.91 36.07 24.74
N VAL A 314 -12.20 34.79 24.74
CA VAL A 314 -13.24 34.14 25.54
C VAL A 314 -12.57 33.29 26.61
N ASP A 315 -12.90 33.56 27.87
CA ASP A 315 -12.49 32.74 28.98
C ASP A 315 -13.55 31.66 29.23
N PHE A 316 -13.16 30.41 28.98
CA PHE A 316 -14.00 29.23 29.18
C PHE A 316 -13.82 28.59 30.56
N GLY A 317 -13.04 29.21 31.45
CA GLY A 317 -12.90 28.80 32.84
C GLY A 317 -14.17 29.03 33.66
N GLY A 318 -14.47 28.10 34.56
CA GLY A 318 -15.53 28.27 35.58
C GLY A 318 -16.95 28.52 35.04
N ASP A 319 -17.82 29.03 35.92
CA ASP A 319 -19.26 29.16 35.67
C ASP A 319 -19.63 30.32 34.72
N HIS A 320 -18.68 31.17 34.30
CA HIS A 320 -18.94 32.34 33.46
C HIS A 320 -18.78 32.09 31.95
N ALA A 321 -18.40 30.88 31.54
CA ALA A 321 -18.13 30.56 30.14
C ALA A 321 -19.31 30.91 29.21
N ASP A 322 -20.57 30.64 29.61
CA ASP A 322 -21.75 30.96 28.80
C ASP A 322 -21.95 32.48 28.63
N ALA A 323 -21.69 33.25 29.69
CA ALA A 323 -21.73 34.70 29.64
C ALA A 323 -20.64 35.26 28.72
N ALA A 324 -19.41 34.72 28.82
CA ALA A 324 -18.29 35.13 27.98
C ALA A 324 -18.54 34.85 26.48
N VAL A 325 -19.15 33.70 26.14
CA VAL A 325 -19.59 33.42 24.75
C VAL A 325 -20.65 34.42 24.29
N THR A 326 -21.61 34.75 25.14
CA THR A 326 -22.67 35.74 24.83
C THR A 326 -22.07 37.12 24.55
N ASP A 327 -21.11 37.55 25.38
CA ASP A 327 -20.41 38.82 25.22
C ASP A 327 -19.58 38.85 23.93
N ALA A 328 -18.94 37.74 23.56
CA ALA A 328 -18.20 37.63 22.31
C ALA A 328 -19.09 37.77 21.07
N VAL A 329 -20.25 37.12 21.07
CA VAL A 329 -21.25 37.26 20.01
C VAL A 329 -21.78 38.69 19.93
N ALA A 330 -22.03 39.34 21.08
CA ALA A 330 -22.47 40.74 21.12
C ALA A 330 -21.41 41.70 20.58
N ALA A 331 -20.14 41.50 20.94
CA ALA A 331 -19.01 42.29 20.45
C ALA A 331 -18.84 42.17 18.93
N LEU A 332 -19.02 40.97 18.38
CA LEU A 332 -18.95 40.76 16.93
C LEU A 332 -20.17 41.35 16.20
N ARG A 333 -21.39 41.22 16.75
CA ARG A 333 -22.59 41.87 16.20
C ARG A 333 -22.50 43.39 16.17
N ALA A 334 -21.78 43.98 17.13
CA ALA A 334 -21.58 45.41 17.18
C ALA A 334 -20.59 45.93 16.12
N GLU A 335 -19.83 45.03 15.47
CA GLU A 335 -18.95 45.37 14.36
C GLU A 335 -19.75 45.43 13.04
N PRO A 336 -19.88 46.60 12.38
CA PRO A 336 -20.74 46.74 11.19
C PRO A 336 -20.29 45.91 9.99
N ASP A 337 -18.99 45.63 9.88
CA ASP A 337 -18.39 44.80 8.84
C ASP A 337 -17.27 43.97 9.46
N PRO A 338 -17.61 42.82 10.08
CA PRO A 338 -16.64 41.97 10.77
C PRO A 338 -15.72 41.21 9.80
N GLY A 339 -16.03 41.18 8.49
CA GLY A 339 -15.38 40.28 7.55
C GLY A 339 -15.55 38.80 7.93
N PRO A 340 -14.76 37.89 7.33
CA PRO A 340 -14.62 36.52 7.83
C PRO A 340 -14.12 36.48 9.28
N VAL A 341 -14.59 35.52 10.06
CA VAL A 341 -14.21 35.35 11.46
C VAL A 341 -13.28 34.15 11.58
N VAL A 342 -12.06 34.39 12.04
CA VAL A 342 -11.11 33.33 12.40
C VAL A 342 -11.39 32.88 13.83
N LEU A 343 -11.53 31.58 14.01
CA LEU A 343 -11.80 30.95 15.29
C LEU A 343 -10.54 30.20 15.76
N ALA A 344 -9.88 30.75 16.77
CA ALA A 344 -8.73 30.17 17.46
C ALA A 344 -9.21 29.49 18.76
N LEU A 345 -9.95 28.38 18.59
CA LEU A 345 -10.66 27.67 19.65
C LEU A 345 -10.43 26.15 19.49
N ARG A 346 -10.39 25.41 20.60
CA ARG A 346 -10.56 23.95 20.60
C ARG A 346 -11.97 23.55 20.17
N ALA A 347 -12.16 22.27 19.82
CA ALA A 347 -13.39 21.75 19.25
C ALA A 347 -14.63 22.07 20.09
N ASP A 348 -14.60 21.78 21.39
CA ASP A 348 -15.72 21.95 22.32
C ASP A 348 -16.12 23.43 22.50
N HIS A 349 -15.13 24.30 22.66
CA HIS A 349 -15.27 25.74 22.74
C HIS A 349 -15.77 26.34 21.42
N GLY A 350 -15.21 25.87 20.31
CA GLY A 350 -15.59 26.23 18.96
C GLY A 350 -17.05 25.91 18.68
N ALA A 351 -17.53 24.73 19.10
CA ALA A 351 -18.89 24.29 18.83
C ALA A 351 -19.92 25.22 19.52
N ARG A 352 -19.63 25.62 20.77
CA ARG A 352 -20.43 26.60 21.53
C ARG A 352 -20.46 27.95 20.83
N VAL A 353 -19.30 28.46 20.42
CA VAL A 353 -19.19 29.77 19.75
C VAL A 353 -19.84 29.77 18.37
N VAL A 354 -19.57 28.78 17.52
CA VAL A 354 -20.19 28.65 16.19
C VAL A 354 -21.70 28.60 16.31
N THR A 355 -22.21 27.78 17.23
CA THR A 355 -23.66 27.67 17.49
C THR A 355 -24.24 29.02 17.90
N ALA A 356 -23.62 29.70 18.88
CA ALA A 356 -24.10 31.00 19.35
C ALA A 356 -24.03 32.09 18.26
N LEU A 357 -23.00 32.09 17.40
CA LEU A 357 -22.88 32.98 16.25
C LEU A 357 -24.02 32.76 15.24
N ARG A 358 -24.33 31.50 14.92
CA ARG A 358 -25.39 31.16 13.96
C ARG A 358 -26.79 31.41 14.53
N ASP A 359 -27.03 31.09 15.79
CA ASP A 359 -28.27 31.45 16.51
C ASP A 359 -28.46 32.98 16.57
N ALA A 360 -27.34 33.71 16.59
CA ALA A 360 -27.30 35.15 16.48
C ALA A 360 -27.46 35.70 15.04
N GLY A 361 -27.71 34.85 14.04
CA GLY A 361 -27.92 35.26 12.66
C GLY A 361 -26.67 35.83 11.97
N ILE A 362 -25.48 35.58 12.51
CA ILE A 362 -24.22 35.99 11.87
C ILE A 362 -23.96 35.03 10.70
N THR A 363 -23.98 35.56 9.49
CA THR A 363 -23.78 34.80 8.24
C THR A 363 -22.36 34.92 7.68
N ALA A 364 -21.47 35.64 8.37
CA ALA A 364 -20.07 35.77 7.95
C ALA A 364 -19.40 34.39 7.81
N PRO A 365 -18.50 34.21 6.83
CA PRO A 365 -17.67 33.01 6.73
C PRO A 365 -16.88 32.81 8.03
N LEU A 366 -16.87 31.58 8.55
CA LEU A 366 -16.07 31.20 9.71
C LEU A 366 -14.91 30.34 9.23
N LEU A 367 -13.69 30.64 9.68
CA LEU A 367 -12.51 29.80 9.47
C LEU A 367 -11.99 29.31 10.82
N GLY A 368 -12.19 28.04 11.12
CA GLY A 368 -11.62 27.39 12.29
C GLY A 368 -10.15 26.98 12.10
N ALA A 369 -9.44 26.88 13.22
CA ALA A 369 -8.15 26.20 13.32
C ALA A 369 -8.28 24.67 13.20
N ASP A 370 -7.14 23.98 13.23
CA ASP A 370 -6.98 22.52 13.13
C ASP A 370 -7.93 21.72 14.03
N ALA A 371 -8.08 22.11 15.30
CA ALA A 371 -8.97 21.41 16.25
C ALA A 371 -10.46 21.39 15.84
N MET A 372 -10.87 22.15 14.82
CA MET A 372 -12.25 22.20 14.34
C MET A 372 -12.44 21.47 13.00
N ALA A 373 -11.48 20.66 12.56
CA ALA A 373 -11.50 19.98 11.27
C ALA A 373 -12.18 18.59 11.28
N ASP A 374 -12.52 18.05 12.45
CA ASP A 374 -13.03 16.69 12.59
C ASP A 374 -14.55 16.57 12.46
N ASP A 375 -14.97 15.34 12.13
CA ASP A 375 -16.39 14.97 12.00
C ASP A 375 -17.14 15.16 13.34
N ASP A 376 -16.52 14.88 14.50
CA ASP A 376 -17.15 15.06 15.83
C ASP A 376 -17.52 16.53 16.11
N PHE A 377 -16.62 17.47 15.75
CA PHE A 377 -16.91 18.90 15.84
C PHE A 377 -18.05 19.30 14.90
N HIS A 378 -18.02 18.78 13.67
CA HIS A 378 -19.06 19.02 12.68
C HIS A 378 -20.44 18.54 13.16
N ASP A 379 -20.51 17.31 13.68
CA ASP A 379 -21.73 16.73 14.23
C ASP A 379 -22.27 17.59 15.38
N ALA A 380 -21.40 18.11 16.25
CA ALA A 380 -21.79 18.98 17.35
C ALA A 380 -22.45 20.30 16.87
N VAL A 381 -21.95 20.93 15.81
CA VAL A 381 -22.49 22.20 15.28
C VAL A 381 -23.68 22.01 14.33
N THR A 382 -23.90 20.79 13.83
CA THR A 382 -25.03 20.44 12.95
C THR A 382 -26.15 19.67 13.65
N ALA A 383 -25.95 19.35 14.94
CA ALA A 383 -26.95 18.76 15.81
C ALA A 383 -28.32 19.46 15.69
N ASP A 384 -29.39 18.68 15.82
CA ASP A 384 -30.78 19.13 15.66
C ASP A 384 -31.11 19.71 14.27
N GLY A 385 -30.31 19.42 13.25
CA GLY A 385 -30.52 19.92 11.88
C GLY A 385 -30.12 21.38 11.70
N ARG A 386 -29.30 21.92 12.61
CA ARG A 386 -28.74 23.28 12.50
C ARG A 386 -27.84 23.38 11.28
N SER A 387 -27.87 24.53 10.60
CA SER A 387 -26.94 24.81 9.53
C SER A 387 -25.70 25.52 10.08
N PRO A 388 -24.48 25.01 9.85
CA PRO A 388 -23.25 25.66 10.26
C PRO A 388 -22.91 26.87 9.37
N GLY A 389 -23.69 27.13 8.31
CA GLY A 389 -23.43 28.17 7.33
C GLY A 389 -22.13 27.93 6.56
N GLU A 390 -21.49 29.01 6.11
CA GLU A 390 -20.14 28.93 5.52
C GLU A 390 -19.10 28.75 6.63
N LEU A 391 -18.77 27.48 6.90
CA LEU A 391 -17.79 27.05 7.89
C LEU A 391 -16.65 26.32 7.18
N LEU A 392 -15.45 26.86 7.30
CA LEU A 392 -14.20 26.26 6.86
C LEU A 392 -13.35 25.94 8.09
N ALA A 393 -12.43 24.99 7.96
CA ALA A 393 -11.39 24.73 8.95
C ALA A 393 -10.06 24.45 8.25
N ILE A 394 -8.98 24.90 8.86
CA ILE A 394 -7.63 24.44 8.51
C ILE A 394 -7.50 23.00 9.01
N ALA A 395 -6.87 22.12 8.24
CA ALA A 395 -6.78 20.71 8.58
C ALA A 395 -5.40 20.15 8.20
N PRO A 396 -4.73 19.39 9.10
CA PRO A 396 -3.56 18.58 8.74
C PRO A 396 -3.87 17.50 7.70
N MET A 397 -5.13 17.07 7.61
CA MET A 397 -5.59 16.02 6.70
C MET A 397 -6.97 16.36 6.15
N ALA A 398 -7.16 16.21 4.83
CA ALA A 398 -8.48 16.20 4.21
C ALA A 398 -8.89 14.76 3.86
N SER A 399 -9.85 14.21 4.61
CA SER A 399 -10.24 12.79 4.54
C SER A 399 -10.74 12.32 3.16
N ASP A 400 -11.34 13.22 2.37
CA ASP A 400 -11.81 12.94 1.01
C ASP A 400 -10.72 13.06 -0.06
N ALA A 401 -9.56 13.60 0.31
CA ALA A 401 -8.38 13.75 -0.54
C ALA A 401 -7.27 12.74 -0.20
N LEU A 402 -7.54 11.72 0.62
CA LEU A 402 -6.57 10.66 0.93
C LEU A 402 -6.32 9.73 -0.27
N THR A 403 -5.07 9.29 -0.44
CA THR A 403 -4.66 8.36 -1.50
C THR A 403 -3.59 7.39 -1.09
N GLY A 404 -3.38 6.36 -1.92
CA GLY A 404 -2.30 5.40 -1.76
C GLY A 404 -2.27 4.78 -0.35
N PRO A 405 -1.11 4.75 0.33
CA PRO A 405 -0.99 4.22 1.69
C PRO A 405 -1.95 4.85 2.71
N ALA A 406 -2.23 6.15 2.60
CA ALA A 406 -3.10 6.86 3.55
C ALA A 406 -4.56 6.40 3.45
N LEU A 407 -5.07 6.22 2.22
CA LEU A 407 -6.43 5.71 2.00
C LEU A 407 -6.57 4.24 2.42
N GLN A 408 -5.54 3.44 2.17
CA GLN A 408 -5.48 2.04 2.60
C GLN A 408 -5.48 1.94 4.12
N TRP A 409 -4.63 2.73 4.78
CA TRP A 409 -4.58 2.85 6.23
C TRP A 409 -5.93 3.29 6.79
N ALA A 410 -6.54 4.35 6.26
CA ALA A 410 -7.82 4.86 6.77
C ALA A 410 -8.96 3.86 6.59
N THR A 411 -8.91 3.04 5.54
CA THR A 411 -9.86 1.95 5.30
C THR A 411 -9.64 0.79 6.27
N ALA A 412 -8.38 0.41 6.51
CA ALA A 412 -8.02 -0.63 7.48
C ALA A 412 -8.38 -0.20 8.92
N PHE A 413 -8.08 1.03 9.29
CA PHE A 413 -8.47 1.64 10.57
C PHE A 413 -9.98 1.57 10.76
N ARG A 414 -10.76 2.05 9.78
CA ARG A 414 -12.23 1.97 9.84
C ARG A 414 -12.75 0.55 9.94
N SER A 415 -12.12 -0.40 9.24
CA SER A 415 -12.50 -1.81 9.31
C SER A 415 -12.20 -2.44 10.67
N ALA A 416 -11.14 -1.99 11.35
CA ALA A 416 -10.72 -2.52 12.65
C ALA A 416 -11.53 -1.92 13.81
N HIS A 417 -11.84 -0.62 13.74
CA HIS A 417 -12.39 0.14 14.87
C HIS A 417 -13.86 0.56 14.69
N GLY A 418 -14.40 0.51 13.48
CA GLY A 418 -15.81 0.82 13.19
C GLY A 418 -16.12 2.32 13.00
N TYR A 419 -15.13 3.19 13.11
CA TYR A 419 -15.23 4.65 12.88
C TYR A 419 -14.07 5.14 12.00
N ARG A 420 -14.19 6.36 11.45
CA ARG A 420 -13.13 6.93 10.59
C ARG A 420 -11.98 7.47 11.44
N PRO A 421 -10.73 7.37 10.97
CA PRO A 421 -9.63 8.03 11.67
C PRO A 421 -9.75 9.56 11.55
N THR A 422 -9.40 10.25 12.63
CA THR A 422 -9.18 11.70 12.65
C THR A 422 -7.77 12.04 12.14
N TRP A 423 -7.46 13.32 12.03
CA TRP A 423 -6.10 13.75 11.67
C TRP A 423 -5.11 13.53 12.83
N GLU A 424 -5.56 13.58 14.10
CA GLU A 424 -4.76 13.24 15.28
C GLU A 424 -4.38 11.75 15.26
N ALA A 425 -5.31 10.87 14.87
CA ALA A 425 -5.02 9.46 14.68
C ALA A 425 -3.94 9.25 13.60
N ALA A 426 -4.06 9.94 12.46
CA ALA A 426 -3.09 9.83 11.36
C ALA A 426 -1.69 10.33 11.79
N THR A 427 -1.62 11.48 12.44
CA THR A 427 -0.35 12.06 12.95
C THR A 427 0.24 11.27 14.11
N THR A 428 -0.58 10.59 14.91
CA THR A 428 -0.11 9.65 15.94
C THR A 428 0.53 8.41 15.32
N TYR A 429 -0.10 7.85 14.28
CA TYR A 429 0.50 6.76 13.51
C TYR A 429 1.87 7.18 12.92
N GLU A 430 1.97 8.40 12.39
CA GLU A 430 3.22 8.99 11.88
C GLU A 430 4.25 9.21 13.00
N SER A 431 3.85 9.73 14.16
CA SER A 431 4.71 9.91 15.34
C SER A 431 5.31 8.60 15.80
N VAL A 432 4.50 7.54 15.91
CA VAL A 432 4.98 6.20 16.26
C VAL A 432 5.93 5.66 15.18
N THR A 433 5.60 5.88 13.91
CA THR A 433 6.45 5.44 12.78
C THR A 433 7.81 6.13 12.80
N ALA A 434 7.85 7.44 13.06
CA ALA A 434 9.08 8.21 13.22
C ALA A 434 9.89 7.72 14.44
N VAL A 435 9.25 7.50 15.59
CA VAL A 435 9.91 6.95 16.78
C VAL A 435 10.48 5.55 16.51
N VAL A 436 9.72 4.66 15.87
CA VAL A 436 10.19 3.30 15.54
C VAL A 436 11.36 3.34 14.56
N LYS A 437 11.33 4.22 13.56
CA LYS A 437 12.47 4.43 12.66
C LYS A 437 13.69 4.91 13.44
N ALA A 438 13.53 5.93 14.29
CA ALA A 438 14.63 6.44 15.12
C ALA A 438 15.23 5.35 16.00
N LEU A 439 14.39 4.50 16.61
CA LEU A 439 14.83 3.36 17.42
C LEU A 439 15.64 2.33 16.59
N ARG A 440 15.25 2.08 15.34
CA ARG A 440 15.98 1.17 14.43
C ARG A 440 17.32 1.74 13.97
N ASP A 441 17.39 3.06 13.79
CA ASP A 441 18.57 3.73 13.25
C ASP A 441 19.60 4.10 14.34
N ALA A 442 19.20 4.12 15.62
CA ALA A 442 19.97 4.64 16.75
C ALA A 442 21.09 3.72 17.30
N ASP A 443 21.39 2.57 16.69
CA ASP A 443 22.40 1.58 17.15
C ASP A 443 22.30 1.31 18.67
N LEU A 444 21.15 0.79 19.12
CA LEU A 444 20.82 0.72 20.55
C LEU A 444 21.54 -0.44 21.26
N ARG A 445 21.99 -0.20 22.50
CA ARG A 445 22.59 -1.26 23.34
C ARG A 445 21.57 -1.98 24.21
N LEU A 446 20.49 -1.29 24.59
CA LEU A 446 19.33 -1.86 25.30
C LEU A 446 19.71 -2.57 26.61
N THR A 447 20.60 -1.94 27.38
CA THR A 447 20.97 -2.34 28.74
C THR A 447 20.61 -1.23 29.73
N ASP A 448 20.47 -1.56 31.01
CA ASP A 448 20.16 -0.54 32.03
C ASP A 448 21.24 0.55 32.09
N ASP A 449 22.52 0.18 31.97
CA ASP A 449 23.65 1.10 31.98
C ASP A 449 23.73 1.97 30.71
N SER A 450 23.19 1.50 29.58
CA SER A 450 23.18 2.27 28.32
C SER A 450 21.96 3.18 28.17
N ARG A 451 20.97 3.10 29.06
CA ARG A 451 19.66 3.76 28.90
C ARG A 451 19.74 5.25 28.56
N ALA A 452 20.55 6.01 29.29
CA ALA A 452 20.70 7.44 29.06
C ALA A 452 21.39 7.76 27.73
N GLU A 453 22.30 6.90 27.28
CA GLU A 453 22.96 7.03 25.99
C GLU A 453 22.04 6.59 24.85
N ASP A 454 21.30 5.50 25.02
CA ASP A 454 20.30 5.02 24.07
C ASP A 454 19.23 6.10 23.81
N ARG A 455 18.72 6.76 24.86
CA ARG A 455 17.78 7.87 24.68
C ARG A 455 18.37 9.07 23.93
N ARG A 456 19.64 9.42 24.17
CA ARG A 456 20.34 10.46 23.39
C ARG A 456 20.43 10.07 21.92
N ARG A 457 20.77 8.82 21.61
CA ARG A 457 20.85 8.32 20.24
C ARG A 457 19.50 8.34 19.54
N VAL A 458 18.41 8.01 20.25
CA VAL A 458 17.05 8.12 19.71
C VAL A 458 16.70 9.58 19.38
N ARG A 459 17.03 10.53 20.26
CA ARG A 459 16.86 11.96 19.99
C ARG A 459 17.66 12.38 18.77
N ASP A 460 18.94 12.00 18.70
CA ASP A 460 19.81 12.35 17.58
C ASP A 460 19.31 11.75 16.26
N ALA A 461 18.77 10.53 16.29
CA ALA A 461 18.17 9.87 15.13
C ALA A 461 16.87 10.56 14.67
N LEU A 462 16.05 11.08 15.60
CA LEU A 462 14.90 11.94 15.26
C LEU A 462 15.37 13.26 14.62
N ALA A 463 16.36 13.92 15.21
CA ALA A 463 16.91 15.17 14.68
C ALA A 463 17.58 15.00 13.30
N ALA A 464 18.09 13.80 13.00
CA ALA A 464 18.65 13.47 11.69
C ALA A 464 17.58 13.23 10.61
N MET A 465 16.29 13.22 10.95
CA MET A 465 15.19 13.17 9.97
C MET A 465 14.90 14.58 9.42
N ASP A 466 15.91 15.32 8.97
CA ASP A 466 15.80 16.72 8.52
C ASP A 466 15.75 16.87 6.99
N ASP A 467 15.95 15.77 6.26
CA ASP A 467 15.92 15.73 4.80
C ASP A 467 15.04 14.58 4.25
N GLN A 468 14.90 14.55 2.92
CA GLN A 468 14.07 13.58 2.20
C GLN A 468 14.62 12.14 2.25
N GLU A 469 15.94 11.98 2.36
CA GLU A 469 16.61 10.67 2.38
C GLU A 469 16.43 10.01 3.76
N HIS A 470 16.48 10.80 4.82
CA HIS A 470 16.38 10.34 6.20
C HIS A 470 14.96 10.40 6.78
N ALA A 471 14.00 11.02 6.08
CA ALA A 471 12.62 11.12 6.52
C ALA A 471 11.98 9.76 6.86
N ALA A 472 11.10 9.74 7.86
CA ALA A 472 10.27 8.57 8.11
C ALA A 472 9.14 8.48 7.07
N PRO A 473 8.73 7.26 6.65
CA PRO A 473 7.54 7.12 5.83
C PRO A 473 6.32 7.61 6.62
N GLY A 474 5.53 8.50 6.04
CA GLY A 474 4.29 8.99 6.63
C GLY A 474 3.10 8.80 5.70
N LEU A 475 1.90 8.95 6.27
CA LEU A 475 0.62 8.85 5.57
C LEU A 475 0.34 10.14 4.77
N LEU A 476 0.67 11.29 5.35
CA LEU A 476 0.40 12.64 4.85
C LEU A 476 1.63 13.25 4.15
N GLY A 477 2.62 12.41 3.82
CA GLY A 477 3.92 12.80 3.28
C GLY A 477 5.06 12.23 4.13
N PRO A 478 6.31 12.33 3.66
CA PRO A 478 7.48 11.95 4.45
C PRO A 478 7.57 12.83 5.71
N VAL A 479 7.76 12.21 6.88
CA VAL A 479 7.94 12.92 8.15
C VAL A 479 9.40 13.33 8.27
N ARG A 480 9.63 14.64 8.14
CA ARG A 480 10.91 15.29 8.40
C ARG A 480 10.72 16.48 9.33
N PHE A 481 11.71 16.76 10.16
CA PHE A 481 11.69 17.85 11.13
C PHE A 481 12.60 18.98 10.71
N ASP A 482 12.15 20.21 10.88
CA ASP A 482 13.01 21.40 10.75
C ASP A 482 13.99 21.51 11.94
N ALA A 483 14.79 22.58 11.94
CA ALA A 483 15.81 22.81 12.98
C ALA A 483 15.23 22.96 14.39
N GLU A 484 13.96 23.36 14.49
CA GLU A 484 13.23 23.49 15.74
C GLU A 484 12.59 22.17 16.18
N GLY A 485 12.54 21.13 15.33
CA GLY A 485 11.91 19.84 15.62
C GLY A 485 10.46 19.74 15.13
N SER A 486 10.03 20.64 14.25
CA SER A 486 8.66 20.72 13.74
C SER A 486 8.54 20.11 12.35
N ALA A 487 7.48 19.33 12.12
CA ALA A 487 7.29 18.68 10.83
C ALA A 487 6.86 19.67 9.73
N GLU A 488 7.58 19.65 8.61
CA GLU A 488 7.13 20.33 7.39
C GLU A 488 6.04 19.50 6.70
N ARG A 489 4.83 20.05 6.59
CA ARG A 489 3.70 19.36 5.94
C ARG A 489 2.79 20.31 5.18
N GLU A 490 2.10 19.75 4.19
CA GLU A 490 1.05 20.45 3.48
C GLU A 490 -0.14 20.73 4.41
N ILE A 491 -0.80 21.86 4.20
CA ILE A 491 -1.96 22.30 4.96
C ILE A 491 -3.17 22.26 4.05
N SER A 492 -4.24 21.61 4.50
CA SER A 492 -5.51 21.57 3.79
C SER A 492 -6.50 22.56 4.39
N VAL A 493 -7.48 22.99 3.58
CA VAL A 493 -8.69 23.64 4.05
C VAL A 493 -9.88 22.72 3.76
N VAL A 494 -10.64 22.39 4.80
CA VAL A 494 -11.92 21.70 4.65
C VAL A 494 -13.06 22.70 4.81
N ARG A 495 -14.23 22.38 4.26
CA ARG A 495 -15.46 23.15 4.45
C ARG A 495 -16.61 22.20 4.77
N SER A 496 -17.57 22.69 5.54
CA SER A 496 -18.82 21.99 5.75
C SER A 496 -19.63 21.96 4.45
N ASP A 497 -20.12 20.78 4.06
CA ASP A 497 -21.15 20.63 3.03
C ASP A 497 -22.57 20.53 3.60
N GLY A 498 -22.70 20.75 4.92
CA GLY A 498 -23.91 20.56 5.71
C GLY A 498 -23.99 19.18 6.37
N SER A 499 -23.37 18.15 5.81
CA SER A 499 -23.38 16.78 6.36
C SER A 499 -22.08 16.35 7.00
N ARG A 500 -20.94 16.87 6.52
CA ARG A 500 -19.60 16.65 7.09
C ARG A 500 -18.61 17.68 6.56
N PHE A 501 -17.34 17.55 6.95
CA PHE A 501 -16.25 18.24 6.28
C PHE A 501 -15.83 17.55 4.98
N VAL A 502 -15.57 18.37 3.96
CA VAL A 502 -15.04 17.97 2.65
C VAL A 502 -13.97 18.97 2.23
N SER A 503 -13.07 18.58 1.35
CA SER A 503 -12.05 19.48 0.81
C SER A 503 -12.67 20.76 0.25
N ALA A 504 -12.12 21.91 0.64
CA ALA A 504 -12.49 23.18 0.04
C ALA A 504 -12.11 23.17 -1.47
N PRO A 505 -12.88 23.85 -2.34
CA PRO A 505 -12.71 23.74 -3.79
C PRO A 505 -11.36 24.29 -4.30
N VAL A 506 -10.75 25.16 -3.50
CA VAL A 506 -9.47 25.79 -3.75
C VAL A 506 -8.58 25.47 -2.55
N GLN A 507 -7.41 24.92 -2.83
CA GLN A 507 -6.34 24.67 -1.87
C GLN A 507 -5.14 25.52 -2.26
N LEU A 508 -4.30 25.83 -1.28
CA LEU A 508 -2.98 26.42 -1.50
C LEU A 508 -1.94 25.39 -1.12
N VAL A 509 -1.01 25.10 -2.03
CA VAL A 509 0.04 24.11 -1.84
C VAL A 509 1.41 24.73 -2.16
N PRO A 510 2.51 24.25 -1.56
CA PRO A 510 3.84 24.68 -1.94
C PRO A 510 4.07 24.53 -3.45
N ALA A 511 4.59 25.60 -4.08
CA ALA A 511 4.94 25.58 -5.49
C ALA A 511 6.21 24.76 -5.69
N THR A 512 6.16 23.76 -6.57
CA THR A 512 7.37 23.10 -7.06
C THR A 512 8.01 23.94 -8.16
N SER A 513 9.34 23.89 -8.32
CA SER A 513 10.11 24.68 -9.30
C SER A 513 9.65 24.53 -10.76
N ALA A 514 8.95 23.43 -11.07
CA ALA A 514 8.29 23.19 -12.36
C ALA A 514 7.07 24.09 -12.64
N THR A 515 6.50 24.73 -11.61
CA THR A 515 5.14 25.29 -11.64
C THR A 515 5.09 26.80 -11.37
N SER A 516 6.23 27.48 -11.20
CA SER A 516 6.28 28.90 -10.76
C SER A 516 5.84 29.93 -11.81
N ALA A 517 5.50 29.51 -13.02
CA ALA A 517 5.20 30.41 -14.13
C ALA A 517 3.71 30.44 -14.53
N ALA A 518 2.80 30.69 -13.58
CA ALA A 518 1.53 31.39 -13.86
C ALA A 518 0.65 31.47 -12.60
N THR A 519 0.09 32.67 -12.37
CA THR A 519 -0.95 33.05 -11.40
C THR A 519 -0.52 33.15 -9.93
N GLY A 520 -0.27 34.39 -9.48
CA GLY A 520 -0.52 34.87 -8.11
C GLY A 520 0.14 34.12 -6.97
N ALA A 521 1.47 33.93 -7.02
CA ALA A 521 2.21 33.28 -5.95
C ALA A 521 2.13 34.09 -4.65
N ALA A 522 1.43 33.54 -3.66
CA ALA A 522 1.46 34.04 -2.29
C ALA A 522 2.58 33.34 -1.53
N THR A 523 3.27 34.03 -0.63
CA THR A 523 4.36 33.43 0.15
C THR A 523 3.94 33.12 1.58
N LEU A 524 4.36 31.95 2.07
CA LEU A 524 4.23 31.50 3.46
C LEU A 524 5.60 31.00 3.93
N ALA A 525 6.14 31.59 5.00
CA ALA A 525 7.45 31.23 5.56
C ALA A 525 8.60 31.14 4.51
N GLY A 526 8.57 31.99 3.48
CA GLY A 526 9.57 32.00 2.40
C GLY A 526 9.32 31.00 1.27
N GLN A 527 8.31 30.13 1.40
CA GLN A 527 7.86 29.24 0.33
C GLN A 527 6.78 29.92 -0.51
N GLU A 528 6.90 29.83 -1.85
CA GLU A 528 5.82 30.23 -2.75
C GLU A 528 4.71 29.18 -2.72
N LEU A 529 3.46 29.64 -2.70
CA LEU A 529 2.28 28.80 -2.79
C LEU A 529 1.63 28.94 -4.17
N THR A 530 1.13 27.83 -4.69
CA THR A 530 0.30 27.78 -5.90
C THR A 530 -1.12 27.34 -5.56
N VAL A 531 -2.06 27.76 -6.40
CA VAL A 531 -3.45 27.32 -6.33
C VAL A 531 -3.58 25.89 -6.87
N ARG A 532 -4.15 25.01 -6.04
CA ARG A 532 -4.60 23.67 -6.44
C ARG A 532 -6.12 23.61 -6.38
N ARG A 533 -6.76 23.23 -7.49
CA ARG A 533 -8.23 23.10 -7.56
C ARG A 533 -8.66 21.69 -7.23
N ILE A 534 -9.70 21.57 -6.41
CA ILE A 534 -10.35 20.30 -6.08
C ILE A 534 -11.58 20.12 -6.97
N VAL A 535 -11.58 19.02 -7.71
CA VAL A 535 -12.70 18.60 -8.57
C VAL A 535 -13.37 17.40 -7.92
N THR A 536 -14.59 17.58 -7.44
CA THR A 536 -15.40 16.46 -6.99
C THR A 536 -15.87 15.67 -8.21
N ALA A 537 -15.56 14.38 -8.27
CA ALA A 537 -15.95 13.48 -9.35
C ALA A 537 -16.81 12.33 -8.83
N GLY A 538 -17.79 11.92 -9.61
CA GLY A 538 -18.55 10.70 -9.36
C GLY A 538 -18.86 9.98 -10.65
N VAL A 539 -18.90 8.64 -10.56
CA VAL A 539 -19.20 7.76 -11.69
C VAL A 539 -20.33 6.84 -11.30
N ASN A 540 -21.31 6.70 -12.20
CA ASN A 540 -22.37 5.72 -12.10
C ASN A 540 -22.34 4.86 -13.38
N VAL A 541 -22.07 3.56 -13.20
CA VAL A 541 -21.90 2.62 -14.31
C VAL A 541 -23.26 2.09 -14.76
N ASN A 542 -23.56 2.23 -16.05
CA ASN A 542 -24.79 1.72 -16.64
C ASN A 542 -24.62 0.27 -17.11
N GLU A 543 -23.57 0.00 -17.89
CA GLU A 543 -23.33 -1.28 -18.55
C GLU A 543 -21.82 -1.59 -18.59
N ILE A 544 -21.47 -2.87 -18.42
CA ILE A 544 -20.14 -3.43 -18.69
C ILE A 544 -20.35 -4.66 -19.56
N SER A 545 -19.86 -4.64 -20.80
CA SER A 545 -20.06 -5.71 -21.77
C SER A 545 -18.79 -5.98 -22.58
N ASP A 546 -18.86 -6.96 -23.49
CA ASP A 546 -17.77 -7.33 -24.41
C ASP A 546 -16.40 -7.52 -23.74
N LEU A 547 -16.38 -8.21 -22.58
CA LEU A 547 -15.16 -8.52 -21.85
C LEU A 547 -14.29 -9.53 -22.63
N ASP A 548 -13.33 -9.03 -23.41
CA ASP A 548 -12.37 -9.82 -24.15
C ASP A 548 -11.14 -10.12 -23.29
N THR A 549 -11.10 -11.35 -22.76
CA THR A 549 -9.98 -11.81 -21.93
C THR A 549 -8.68 -12.02 -22.69
N ARG A 550 -8.72 -12.14 -24.02
CA ARG A 550 -7.53 -12.34 -24.86
C ARG A 550 -6.84 -11.01 -25.13
N ASP A 551 -7.62 -10.01 -25.53
CA ASP A 551 -7.11 -8.68 -25.88
C ASP A 551 -7.02 -7.75 -24.66
N GLY A 552 -7.62 -8.16 -23.53
CA GLY A 552 -7.59 -7.39 -22.29
C GLY A 552 -8.49 -6.17 -22.36
N THR A 553 -9.63 -6.26 -23.06
CA THR A 553 -10.52 -5.12 -23.32
C THR A 553 -11.94 -5.38 -22.82
N PHE A 554 -12.68 -4.30 -22.58
CA PHE A 554 -14.09 -4.33 -22.21
C PHE A 554 -14.80 -3.05 -22.65
N PHE A 555 -16.08 -3.14 -22.97
CA PHE A 555 -16.93 -1.98 -23.21
C PHE A 555 -17.56 -1.49 -21.90
N ALA A 556 -17.65 -0.17 -21.73
CA ALA A 556 -18.36 0.43 -20.59
C ALA A 556 -19.18 1.65 -21.01
N ASP A 557 -20.44 1.70 -20.55
CA ASP A 557 -21.32 2.88 -20.59
C ASP A 557 -21.54 3.38 -19.17
N PHE A 558 -21.27 4.66 -18.92
CA PHE A 558 -21.41 5.25 -17.60
C PHE A 558 -21.71 6.75 -17.66
N PHE A 559 -22.31 7.24 -16.58
CA PHE A 559 -22.39 8.67 -16.28
C PHE A 559 -21.18 9.10 -15.46
N LEU A 560 -20.54 10.20 -15.87
CA LEU A 560 -19.52 10.90 -15.13
C LEU A 560 -20.03 12.29 -14.79
N TRP A 561 -19.98 12.70 -13.53
CA TRP A 561 -20.20 14.09 -13.16
C TRP A 561 -18.98 14.68 -12.48
N LEU A 562 -18.76 15.96 -12.76
CA LEU A 562 -17.69 16.77 -12.20
C LEU A 562 -18.30 18.02 -11.58
N ARG A 563 -17.87 18.34 -10.36
CA ARG A 563 -18.20 19.59 -9.66
C ARG A 563 -16.90 20.29 -9.26
N TYR A 564 -16.70 21.51 -9.76
CA TYR A 564 -15.45 22.25 -9.60
C TYR A 564 -15.68 23.75 -9.47
N ALA A 565 -14.71 24.45 -8.90
CA ALA A 565 -14.65 25.91 -8.91
C ALA A 565 -13.66 26.41 -9.98
N GLY A 566 -13.92 27.59 -10.55
CA GLY A 566 -13.07 28.20 -11.57
C GLY A 566 -13.49 27.87 -13.00
N ASP A 567 -12.52 27.77 -13.90
CA ASP A 567 -12.73 27.57 -15.34
C ASP A 567 -12.87 26.09 -15.75
N ASP A 568 -13.19 25.87 -17.02
CA ASP A 568 -13.49 24.56 -17.60
C ASP A 568 -12.28 23.65 -17.82
N THR A 569 -11.05 24.07 -17.46
CA THR A 569 -9.86 23.20 -17.54
C THR A 569 -9.98 21.94 -16.68
N ALA A 570 -10.86 21.96 -15.67
CA ALA A 570 -11.21 20.79 -14.87
C ALA A 570 -11.84 19.63 -15.67
N THR A 571 -12.42 19.95 -16.83
CA THR A 571 -13.09 18.99 -17.72
C THR A 571 -12.21 18.52 -18.88
N ASP A 572 -10.98 19.02 -18.98
CA ASP A 572 -9.99 18.56 -19.96
C ASP A 572 -9.37 17.23 -19.50
N VAL A 573 -10.15 16.16 -19.57
CA VAL A 573 -9.79 14.83 -19.08
C VAL A 573 -9.30 13.92 -20.21
N THR A 574 -8.49 12.95 -19.82
CA THR A 574 -8.11 11.79 -20.62
C THR A 574 -8.39 10.52 -19.82
N PHE A 575 -8.78 9.47 -20.53
CA PHE A 575 -8.99 8.15 -19.95
C PHE A 575 -7.73 7.31 -20.18
N ALA A 576 -6.95 7.12 -19.12
CA ALA A 576 -5.60 6.54 -19.20
C ALA A 576 -5.58 5.11 -19.75
N ASN A 577 -6.67 4.37 -19.56
CA ASN A 577 -6.84 3.01 -20.03
C ASN A 577 -7.88 2.86 -21.15
N ALA A 578 -8.31 3.94 -21.81
CA ALA A 578 -9.15 3.82 -23.00
C ALA A 578 -8.40 3.13 -24.15
N VAL A 579 -9.12 2.35 -24.96
CA VAL A 579 -8.56 1.77 -26.19
C VAL A 579 -8.34 2.86 -27.24
N ASP A 580 -9.27 3.82 -27.36
CA ASP A 580 -9.07 5.05 -28.13
C ASP A 580 -8.30 6.09 -27.29
N PRO A 581 -7.03 6.40 -27.61
CA PRO A 581 -6.27 7.44 -26.90
C PRO A 581 -6.84 8.85 -27.12
N GLY A 582 -7.68 9.04 -28.13
CA GLY A 582 -8.37 10.30 -28.45
C GLY A 582 -9.66 10.52 -27.66
N LEU A 583 -10.10 9.56 -26.84
CA LEU A 583 -11.36 9.66 -26.09
C LEU A 583 -11.36 10.91 -25.20
N ALA A 584 -12.34 11.77 -25.43
CA ALA A 584 -12.55 13.01 -24.71
C ALA A 584 -14.01 13.16 -24.32
N LEU A 585 -14.29 13.96 -23.29
CA LEU A 585 -15.67 14.26 -22.90
C LEU A 585 -16.38 15.04 -24.01
N GLY A 586 -17.53 14.53 -24.44
CA GLY A 586 -18.42 15.22 -25.36
C GLY A 586 -19.20 16.37 -24.71
N THR A 587 -20.32 16.76 -25.32
CA THR A 587 -21.21 17.78 -24.77
C THR A 587 -21.85 17.28 -23.47
N PRO A 588 -21.86 18.07 -22.38
CA PRO A 588 -22.50 17.67 -21.13
C PRO A 588 -24.01 17.49 -21.32
N VAL A 589 -24.54 16.41 -20.75
CA VAL A 589 -25.97 16.09 -20.66
C VAL A 589 -26.69 17.13 -19.80
N ARG A 590 -26.03 17.60 -18.73
CA ARG A 590 -26.55 18.62 -17.82
C ARG A 590 -25.42 19.49 -17.32
N THR A 591 -25.67 20.80 -17.28
CA THR A 591 -24.78 21.79 -16.65
C THR A 591 -25.59 22.62 -15.68
N SER A 592 -25.03 22.91 -14.51
CA SER A 592 -25.62 23.82 -13.53
C SER A 592 -24.51 24.54 -12.78
N THR A 593 -24.74 25.78 -12.37
CA THR A 593 -23.79 26.55 -11.56
C THR A 593 -24.51 27.05 -10.32
N ALA A 594 -24.01 26.69 -9.15
CA ALA A 594 -24.57 27.08 -7.86
C ALA A 594 -23.45 27.20 -6.82
N GLY A 595 -23.52 28.20 -5.93
CA GLY A 595 -22.55 28.37 -4.83
C GLY A 595 -21.10 28.50 -5.28
N GLY A 596 -20.84 29.17 -6.42
CA GLY A 596 -19.50 29.34 -6.97
C GLY A 596 -18.89 28.07 -7.59
N GLN A 597 -19.66 26.98 -7.69
CA GLN A 597 -19.23 25.74 -8.34
C GLN A 597 -20.05 25.45 -9.59
N THR A 598 -19.37 24.92 -10.61
CA THR A 598 -19.98 24.40 -11.83
C THR A 598 -20.07 22.89 -11.72
N TYR A 599 -21.28 22.37 -11.92
CA TYR A 599 -21.60 20.96 -12.07
C TYR A 599 -21.81 20.64 -13.54
N LYS A 600 -21.17 19.59 -14.04
CA LYS A 600 -21.39 19.03 -15.37
C LYS A 600 -21.54 17.52 -15.31
N LEU A 601 -22.55 17.00 -16.00
CA LEU A 601 -22.82 15.58 -16.17
C LEU A 601 -22.56 15.18 -17.61
N TYR A 602 -21.83 14.09 -17.81
CA TYR A 602 -21.47 13.50 -19.09
C TYR A 602 -21.94 12.05 -19.13
N ARG A 603 -22.23 11.53 -20.33
CA ARG A 603 -22.36 10.11 -20.60
C ARG A 603 -21.18 9.71 -21.48
N VAL A 604 -20.46 8.67 -21.07
CA VAL A 604 -19.29 8.14 -21.76
C VAL A 604 -19.57 6.68 -22.07
N ALA A 605 -19.31 6.26 -23.30
CA ALA A 605 -19.56 4.92 -23.78
C ALA A 605 -18.47 4.55 -24.78
N ASP A 606 -17.51 3.72 -24.35
CA ASP A 606 -16.33 3.36 -25.15
C ASP A 606 -15.67 2.05 -24.65
N GLU A 607 -14.60 1.62 -25.32
CA GLU A 607 -13.79 0.46 -24.96
C GLU A 607 -12.58 0.86 -24.09
N PHE A 608 -12.31 0.05 -23.08
CA PHE A 608 -11.25 0.24 -22.09
C PHE A 608 -10.41 -1.02 -21.94
N LYS A 609 -9.18 -0.86 -21.44
CA LYS A 609 -8.23 -1.94 -21.16
C LYS A 609 -8.29 -2.35 -19.69
N ALA A 610 -8.12 -3.64 -19.45
CA ALA A 610 -8.04 -4.24 -18.13
C ALA A 610 -6.95 -5.32 -18.08
N ASP A 611 -6.27 -5.41 -16.93
CA ASP A 611 -5.31 -6.48 -16.66
C ASP A 611 -6.01 -7.62 -15.91
N PHE A 612 -6.20 -8.75 -16.58
CA PHE A 612 -6.87 -9.91 -16.01
C PHE A 612 -5.88 -10.91 -15.38
N ASP A 613 -6.21 -11.44 -14.18
CA ASP A 613 -5.44 -12.50 -13.51
C ASP A 613 -6.18 -13.85 -13.59
N PHE A 614 -5.65 -14.79 -14.36
CA PHE A 614 -6.24 -16.10 -14.58
C PHE A 614 -5.69 -17.19 -13.65
N ARG A 615 -4.83 -16.89 -12.67
CA ARG A 615 -4.23 -17.93 -11.79
C ARG A 615 -5.27 -18.84 -11.15
N ARG A 616 -6.42 -18.27 -10.78
CA ARG A 616 -7.54 -18.98 -10.13
C ARG A 616 -8.62 -19.46 -11.10
N PHE A 617 -8.47 -19.29 -12.41
CA PHE A 617 -9.53 -19.61 -13.37
C PHE A 617 -9.98 -21.09 -13.28
N PRO A 618 -11.30 -21.36 -13.20
CA PRO A 618 -12.43 -20.44 -13.43
C PRO A 618 -12.97 -19.71 -12.18
N PHE A 619 -12.38 -19.90 -11.00
CA PHE A 619 -12.78 -19.25 -9.74
C PHE A 619 -12.19 -17.84 -9.58
N ASP A 620 -11.72 -17.28 -10.70
CA ASP A 620 -11.12 -15.97 -10.74
C ASP A 620 -12.15 -14.88 -10.44
N ARG A 621 -11.69 -13.90 -9.65
CA ARG A 621 -12.33 -12.59 -9.55
C ARG A 621 -11.47 -11.64 -10.36
N GLN A 622 -12.09 -10.95 -11.30
CA GLN A 622 -11.43 -9.96 -12.12
C GLN A 622 -11.81 -8.57 -11.66
N THR A 623 -10.94 -7.64 -11.97
CA THR A 623 -11.14 -6.23 -11.71
C THR A 623 -11.05 -5.50 -13.03
N VAL A 624 -12.08 -4.71 -13.35
CA VAL A 624 -12.06 -3.75 -14.46
C VAL A 624 -12.10 -2.35 -13.88
N ALA A 625 -11.34 -1.43 -14.46
CA ALA A 625 -11.18 -0.09 -13.92
C ALA A 625 -11.47 0.97 -14.99
N LEU A 626 -12.05 2.10 -14.58
CA LEU A 626 -12.15 3.30 -15.40
C LEU A 626 -11.19 4.34 -14.80
N SER A 627 -10.12 4.67 -15.54
CA SER A 627 -9.05 5.54 -15.04
C SER A 627 -9.08 6.89 -15.75
N LEU A 628 -9.41 7.94 -15.00
CA LEU A 628 -9.56 9.30 -15.51
C LEU A 628 -8.52 10.23 -14.88
N GLN A 629 -7.87 11.07 -15.69
CA GLN A 629 -6.96 12.10 -15.20
C GLN A 629 -7.06 13.37 -16.06
N ASN A 630 -6.52 14.48 -15.56
CA ASN A 630 -6.44 15.70 -16.36
C ASN A 630 -5.37 15.54 -17.44
N ARG A 631 -5.63 16.07 -18.65
CA ARG A 631 -4.72 15.96 -19.79
C ARG A 631 -3.45 16.80 -19.62
N ALA A 632 -3.56 17.97 -18.99
CA ALA A 632 -2.47 18.95 -18.96
C ALA A 632 -2.02 19.31 -17.54
N LEU A 633 -2.94 19.37 -16.58
CA LEU A 633 -2.67 19.89 -15.24
C LEU A 633 -2.16 18.79 -14.30
N PRO A 634 -0.99 18.96 -13.67
CA PRO A 634 -0.48 18.04 -12.65
C PRO A 634 -1.29 18.14 -11.36
N GLU A 635 -1.06 17.19 -10.45
CA GLU A 635 -1.74 17.14 -9.14
C GLU A 635 -1.46 18.36 -8.25
N THR A 636 -0.35 19.08 -8.48
CA THR A 636 -0.05 20.35 -7.81
C THR A 636 -1.01 21.48 -8.22
N ARG A 637 -1.74 21.32 -9.34
CA ARG A 637 -2.70 22.30 -9.86
C ARG A 637 -4.14 21.80 -9.84
N LEU A 638 -4.36 20.50 -9.98
CA LEU A 638 -5.71 19.93 -10.01
C LEU A 638 -5.74 18.51 -9.45
N VAL A 639 -6.68 18.28 -8.53
CA VAL A 639 -6.92 16.98 -7.90
C VAL A 639 -8.38 16.59 -8.04
N TYR A 640 -8.62 15.33 -8.40
CA TYR A 640 -9.94 14.72 -8.39
C TYR A 640 -10.19 14.04 -7.04
N VAL A 641 -11.32 14.35 -6.40
CA VAL A 641 -11.78 13.70 -5.16
C VAL A 641 -13.12 13.04 -5.39
N THR A 642 -13.36 11.90 -4.75
CA THR A 642 -14.63 11.18 -4.91
C THR A 642 -15.78 11.95 -4.28
N ASP A 643 -16.91 12.01 -4.97
CA ASP A 643 -18.13 12.62 -4.44
C ASP A 643 -18.54 11.96 -3.10
N PRO A 644 -18.64 12.75 -2.02
CA PRO A 644 -19.12 12.30 -0.72
C PRO A 644 -20.41 11.49 -0.77
N ALA A 645 -21.35 11.88 -1.63
CA ALA A 645 -22.64 11.23 -1.75
C ALA A 645 -22.48 9.80 -2.30
N VAL A 646 -21.60 9.59 -3.27
CA VAL A 646 -21.29 8.25 -3.80
C VAL A 646 -20.59 7.39 -2.76
N MET A 647 -19.69 8.00 -1.98
CA MET A 647 -18.99 7.33 -0.90
C MET A 647 -19.91 6.94 0.27
N ALA A 648 -21.02 7.64 0.46
CA ALA A 648 -22.02 7.29 1.47
C ALA A 648 -22.98 6.18 1.00
N GLN A 649 -23.13 5.97 -0.31
CA GLN A 649 -24.03 4.94 -0.84
C GLN A 649 -23.55 3.53 -0.46
N PRO A 650 -24.48 2.63 -0.09
CA PRO A 650 -24.17 1.20 0.09
C PRO A 650 -23.77 0.57 -1.24
N GLN A 651 -23.02 -0.54 -1.19
CA GLN A 651 -22.57 -1.27 -2.38
C GLN A 651 -23.73 -1.68 -3.30
N GLU A 652 -24.88 -2.06 -2.73
CA GLU A 652 -26.08 -2.40 -3.49
C GLU A 652 -26.59 -1.25 -4.37
N GLU A 653 -26.44 0.00 -3.92
CA GLU A 653 -26.87 1.17 -4.67
C GLU A 653 -25.83 1.56 -5.74
N ARG A 654 -24.54 1.41 -5.43
CA ARG A 654 -23.45 1.63 -6.39
C ARG A 654 -23.47 0.63 -7.56
N LEU A 655 -24.02 -0.57 -7.33
CA LEU A 655 -24.18 -1.61 -8.33
C LEU A 655 -25.45 -1.45 -9.19
N ARG A 656 -26.33 -0.50 -8.89
CA ARG A 656 -27.53 -0.23 -9.71
C ARG A 656 -27.15 0.59 -10.95
N GLY A 657 -27.63 0.16 -12.12
CA GLY A 657 -27.41 0.87 -13.37
C GLY A 657 -28.08 2.25 -13.36
N GLY A 658 -27.37 3.29 -13.81
CA GLY A 658 -27.85 4.68 -13.80
C GLY A 658 -29.08 4.95 -14.67
N THR A 659 -29.40 4.05 -15.59
CA THR A 659 -30.57 4.10 -16.48
C THR A 659 -31.76 3.29 -15.98
N ASN A 660 -31.56 2.39 -15.01
CA ASN A 660 -32.61 1.50 -14.51
C ASN A 660 -32.47 1.22 -13.00
N ALA A 661 -33.32 1.88 -12.20
CA ALA A 661 -33.28 1.79 -10.73
C ALA A 661 -33.57 0.39 -10.14
N THR A 662 -34.02 -0.57 -10.96
CA THR A 662 -34.33 -1.95 -10.55
C THR A 662 -33.39 -3.00 -11.14
N ALA A 663 -32.45 -2.62 -12.01
CA ALA A 663 -31.45 -3.54 -12.58
C ALA A 663 -30.06 -3.24 -12.01
N THR A 664 -29.33 -4.30 -11.66
CA THR A 664 -27.86 -4.26 -11.52
C THR A 664 -27.24 -3.85 -12.86
N ILE A 665 -26.00 -3.31 -12.86
CA ILE A 665 -25.21 -2.97 -14.08
C ILE A 665 -25.63 -3.88 -15.25
N ASP A 666 -26.25 -3.26 -16.27
CA ASP A 666 -26.97 -3.97 -17.32
C ASP A 666 -25.96 -4.87 -18.06
N HIS A 667 -26.21 -6.18 -18.03
CA HIS A 667 -25.63 -7.22 -18.87
C HIS A 667 -24.08 -7.39 -18.86
N VAL A 668 -23.53 -8.17 -17.92
CA VAL A 668 -22.17 -8.75 -18.03
C VAL A 668 -22.26 -10.24 -18.41
N PRO A 669 -22.11 -10.65 -19.69
CA PRO A 669 -22.35 -12.04 -20.09
C PRO A 669 -21.40 -13.02 -19.40
N ASN A 670 -21.95 -14.00 -18.66
CA ASN A 670 -21.21 -14.99 -17.86
C ASN A 670 -20.44 -14.43 -16.64
N TRP A 671 -20.66 -13.16 -16.29
CA TRP A 671 -20.02 -12.51 -15.15
C TRP A 671 -21.07 -11.83 -14.27
N THR A 672 -20.70 -11.51 -13.04
CA THR A 672 -21.53 -10.79 -12.09
C THR A 672 -20.66 -9.78 -11.35
N ALA A 673 -21.06 -8.51 -11.38
CA ALA A 673 -20.43 -7.46 -10.60
C ALA A 673 -20.85 -7.59 -9.13
N ASP A 674 -19.90 -7.63 -8.21
CA ASP A 674 -20.18 -7.74 -6.77
C ASP A 674 -19.71 -6.53 -5.96
N ARG A 675 -18.89 -5.65 -6.56
CA ARG A 675 -18.40 -4.46 -5.87
C ARG A 675 -18.00 -3.34 -6.83
N VAL A 676 -18.26 -2.11 -6.40
CA VAL A 676 -17.71 -0.88 -7.00
C VAL A 676 -16.98 -0.08 -5.93
N GLU A 677 -15.70 0.19 -6.17
CA GLU A 677 -14.82 0.98 -5.31
C GLU A 677 -14.31 2.20 -6.09
N PHE A 678 -14.06 3.29 -5.37
CA PHE A 678 -13.57 4.54 -5.95
C PHE A 678 -12.38 4.99 -5.13
N TYR A 679 -11.29 5.32 -5.81
CA TYR A 679 -10.10 5.84 -5.16
C TYR A 679 -9.37 6.77 -6.11
N ARG A 680 -8.43 7.52 -5.54
CA ARG A 680 -7.49 8.34 -6.30
C ARG A 680 -6.10 7.72 -6.17
N GLU A 681 -5.33 7.80 -7.24
CA GLU A 681 -3.91 7.48 -7.26
C GLU A 681 -3.13 8.63 -7.85
N THR A 682 -1.84 8.66 -7.54
CA THR A 682 -0.88 9.59 -8.11
C THR A 682 -0.07 8.85 -9.17
N VAL A 683 -0.17 9.27 -10.42
CA VAL A 683 0.53 8.65 -11.56
C VAL A 683 1.47 9.65 -12.21
N GLY A 684 2.69 9.23 -12.53
CA GLY A 684 3.70 10.13 -13.07
C GLY A 684 5.05 9.46 -13.22
N SER A 685 6.05 10.24 -13.61
CA SER A 685 7.42 9.78 -13.76
C SER A 685 8.36 10.73 -13.02
N THR A 686 9.26 10.16 -12.22
CA THR A 686 10.37 10.88 -11.58
C THR A 686 11.47 11.28 -12.56
N ALA A 687 11.47 10.77 -13.79
CA ALA A 687 12.42 11.18 -14.80
C ALA A 687 12.04 12.58 -15.34
N GLU A 688 12.98 13.51 -15.31
CA GLU A 688 12.86 14.89 -15.81
C GLU A 688 12.55 14.99 -17.32
N LEU A 689 12.40 13.85 -18.02
CA LEU A 689 12.23 13.72 -19.47
C LEU A 689 13.25 14.56 -20.29
N GLY A 690 14.37 14.94 -19.66
CA GLY A 690 15.39 15.80 -20.24
C GLY A 690 15.02 17.29 -20.37
N ASP A 691 14.04 17.78 -19.60
CA ASP A 691 13.67 19.21 -19.59
C ASP A 691 14.70 20.03 -18.80
N PRO A 692 15.49 20.91 -19.44
CA PRO A 692 16.49 21.73 -18.76
C PRO A 692 15.90 22.81 -17.85
N ALA A 693 14.58 23.04 -17.87
CA ALA A 693 13.88 23.94 -16.95
C ALA A 693 13.55 23.29 -15.60
N LEU A 694 13.53 21.95 -15.53
CA LEU A 694 13.31 21.20 -14.30
C LEU A 694 14.66 21.02 -13.59
N THR A 695 14.89 21.82 -12.56
CA THR A 695 16.12 21.80 -11.73
C THR A 695 15.96 20.99 -10.44
N SER A 696 14.80 20.34 -10.26
CA SER A 696 14.45 19.55 -9.08
C SER A 696 14.14 18.11 -9.49
N PRO A 697 14.59 17.10 -8.72
CA PRO A 697 14.33 15.67 -8.97
C PRO A 697 12.85 15.26 -8.84
N THR A 698 11.94 16.22 -8.70
CA THR A 698 10.51 16.01 -8.57
C THR A 698 9.88 15.82 -9.94
N GLY A 699 9.49 14.58 -10.24
CA GLY A 699 8.72 14.21 -11.41
C GLY A 699 7.42 14.98 -11.60
N THR A 700 6.85 14.91 -12.79
CA THR A 700 5.48 15.41 -13.04
C THR A 700 4.48 14.31 -12.69
N PHE A 701 3.63 14.61 -11.73
CA PHE A 701 2.60 13.70 -11.22
C PHE A 701 1.21 14.25 -11.48
N TYR A 702 0.27 13.35 -11.76
CA TYR A 702 -1.12 13.63 -12.09
C TYR A 702 -2.04 12.89 -11.12
N SER A 703 -3.12 13.56 -10.74
CA SER A 703 -4.22 12.95 -9.99
C SER A 703 -5.04 12.07 -10.94
N GLN A 704 -5.02 10.75 -10.73
CA GLN A 704 -5.85 9.80 -11.44
C GLN A 704 -7.01 9.35 -10.56
N TYR A 705 -8.23 9.55 -11.02
CA TYR A 705 -9.46 9.07 -10.41
C TYR A 705 -9.81 7.70 -11.00
N VAL A 706 -9.91 6.68 -10.14
CA VAL A 706 -10.14 5.30 -10.55
C VAL A 706 -11.49 4.83 -10.01
N THR A 707 -12.33 4.34 -10.92
CA THR A 707 -13.54 3.58 -10.57
C THR A 707 -13.28 2.12 -10.84
N GLU A 708 -13.17 1.33 -9.78
CA GLU A 708 -12.87 -0.09 -9.82
C GLU A 708 -14.16 -0.90 -9.71
N ILE A 709 -14.43 -1.78 -10.68
CA ILE A 709 -15.55 -2.73 -10.65
C ILE A 709 -15.00 -4.14 -10.57
N ARG A 710 -15.38 -4.86 -9.51
CA ARG A 710 -15.03 -6.26 -9.34
C ARG A 710 -16.12 -7.15 -9.93
N VAL A 711 -15.70 -8.08 -10.78
CA VAL A 711 -16.56 -9.04 -11.45
C VAL A 711 -16.08 -10.47 -11.19
N HIS A 712 -17.01 -11.41 -11.07
CA HIS A 712 -16.71 -12.83 -10.94
C HIS A 712 -17.56 -13.65 -11.90
N ARG A 713 -17.09 -14.83 -12.31
CA ARG A 713 -17.77 -15.68 -13.30
C ARG A 713 -18.99 -16.37 -12.69
N ASP A 714 -20.03 -16.57 -13.51
CA ASP A 714 -21.08 -17.54 -13.19
C ASP A 714 -20.54 -18.97 -13.41
N LEU A 715 -20.19 -19.59 -12.29
CA LEU A 715 -19.55 -20.91 -12.25
C LEU A 715 -20.50 -22.06 -12.59
N GLY A 716 -21.81 -21.90 -12.44
CA GLY A 716 -22.75 -23.03 -12.46
C GLY A 716 -22.74 -23.77 -13.80
N GLY A 717 -22.91 -23.04 -14.90
CA GLY A 717 -22.87 -23.59 -16.25
C GLY A 717 -21.47 -24.05 -16.66
N PHE A 718 -20.43 -23.31 -16.25
CA PHE A 718 -19.05 -23.61 -16.61
C PHE A 718 -18.57 -24.92 -15.98
N LEU A 719 -18.77 -25.10 -14.68
CA LEU A 719 -18.35 -26.30 -13.96
C LEU A 719 -19.10 -27.53 -14.47
N LEU A 720 -20.41 -27.41 -14.70
CA LEU A 720 -21.19 -28.53 -15.25
C LEU A 720 -20.70 -28.92 -16.65
N LYS A 721 -20.46 -27.95 -17.54
CA LYS A 721 -20.05 -28.22 -18.93
C LYS A 721 -18.63 -28.81 -19.03
N ASN A 722 -17.71 -28.35 -18.18
CA ASN A 722 -16.29 -28.67 -18.31
C ASN A 722 -15.79 -29.75 -17.34
N LEU A 723 -16.35 -29.86 -16.13
CA LEU A 723 -15.95 -30.89 -15.15
C LEU A 723 -16.76 -32.18 -15.27
N LEU A 724 -17.99 -32.15 -15.78
CA LEU A 724 -18.78 -33.37 -15.96
C LEU A 724 -18.13 -34.37 -16.95
N PRO A 725 -17.63 -33.95 -18.13
CA PRO A 725 -16.90 -34.86 -19.01
C PRO A 725 -15.66 -35.44 -18.35
N LEU A 726 -14.92 -34.62 -17.59
CA LEU A 726 -13.74 -35.06 -16.85
C LEU A 726 -14.09 -36.09 -15.78
N ALA A 727 -15.16 -35.86 -15.01
CA ALA A 727 -15.66 -36.80 -14.01
C ALA A 727 -16.11 -38.14 -14.63
N LEU A 728 -16.77 -38.09 -15.80
CA LEU A 728 -17.12 -39.30 -16.55
C LEU A 728 -15.88 -40.06 -17.03
N LEU A 729 -14.83 -39.36 -17.48
CA LEU A 729 -13.56 -39.99 -17.85
C LEU A 729 -12.84 -40.60 -16.63
N VAL A 730 -12.91 -39.97 -15.44
CA VAL A 730 -12.40 -40.56 -14.18
C VAL A 730 -13.11 -41.87 -13.89
N ALA A 731 -14.44 -41.85 -13.95
CA ALA A 731 -15.26 -43.03 -13.69
C ALA A 731 -14.99 -44.15 -14.70
N LEU A 732 -14.87 -43.83 -15.99
CA LEU A 732 -14.58 -44.81 -17.04
C LEU A 732 -13.16 -45.39 -16.90
N THR A 733 -12.18 -44.56 -16.56
CA THR A 733 -10.81 -45.00 -16.32
C THR A 733 -10.73 -45.89 -15.10
N TYR A 734 -11.45 -45.55 -14.02
CA TYR A 734 -11.58 -46.41 -12.85
C TYR A 734 -12.24 -47.76 -13.18
N LEU A 735 -13.32 -47.75 -13.98
CA LEU A 735 -14.01 -48.97 -14.39
C LEU A 735 -13.09 -49.91 -15.19
N SER A 736 -12.09 -49.36 -15.89
CA SER A 736 -11.12 -50.18 -16.63
C SER A 736 -10.34 -51.16 -15.74
N LEU A 737 -10.15 -50.85 -14.44
CA LEU A 737 -9.51 -51.74 -13.47
C LEU A 737 -10.34 -53.01 -13.16
N TYR A 738 -11.60 -53.05 -13.59
CA TYR A 738 -12.51 -54.18 -13.40
C TYR A 738 -12.56 -55.12 -14.60
N PHE A 739 -11.98 -54.74 -15.74
CA PHE A 739 -11.97 -55.60 -16.92
C PHE A 739 -11.00 -56.80 -16.78
N PRO A 740 -11.33 -57.96 -17.38
CA PRO A 740 -10.51 -59.17 -17.30
C PRO A 740 -9.20 -59.07 -18.08
N THR A 741 -8.21 -59.88 -17.70
CA THR A 741 -6.89 -59.97 -18.36
C THR A 741 -7.02 -60.40 -19.84
N GLY A 742 -6.47 -59.62 -20.76
CA GLY A 742 -6.48 -59.91 -22.21
C GLY A 742 -7.45 -59.05 -23.03
N ALA A 743 -8.29 -58.22 -22.39
CA ALA A 743 -9.10 -57.25 -23.10
C ALA A 743 -8.23 -56.07 -23.57
N ALA A 744 -8.09 -55.89 -24.89
CA ALA A 744 -7.43 -54.71 -25.48
C ALA A 744 -8.03 -53.38 -24.99
N ALA A 745 -9.26 -53.44 -24.48
CA ALA A 745 -10.01 -52.34 -23.89
C ALA A 745 -9.33 -51.67 -22.67
N GLY A 746 -8.54 -52.41 -21.86
CA GLY A 746 -8.03 -51.89 -20.59
C GLY A 746 -6.98 -50.78 -20.72
N TYR A 747 -6.09 -50.89 -21.70
CA TYR A 747 -5.10 -49.85 -22.01
C TYR A 747 -5.62 -48.84 -23.03
N SER A 748 -6.53 -49.23 -23.93
CA SER A 748 -7.13 -48.29 -24.88
C SER A 748 -7.95 -47.21 -24.17
N ILE A 749 -8.72 -47.56 -23.13
CA ILE A 749 -9.50 -46.59 -22.34
C ILE A 749 -8.58 -45.58 -21.64
N GLY A 750 -7.46 -46.01 -21.07
CA GLY A 750 -6.49 -45.10 -20.45
C GLY A 750 -5.85 -44.14 -21.45
N ILE A 751 -5.46 -44.66 -22.63
CA ILE A 751 -4.89 -43.83 -23.71
C ILE A 751 -5.93 -42.84 -24.25
N THR A 752 -7.15 -43.30 -24.52
CA THR A 752 -8.26 -42.45 -24.96
C THR A 752 -8.58 -41.40 -23.91
N ALA A 753 -8.63 -41.74 -22.63
CA ALA A 753 -8.89 -40.78 -21.56
C ALA A 753 -7.82 -39.69 -21.49
N ILE A 754 -6.54 -40.03 -21.63
CA ILE A 754 -5.44 -39.05 -21.66
C ILE A 754 -5.57 -38.13 -22.89
N LEU A 755 -5.80 -38.69 -24.08
CA LEU A 755 -5.96 -37.92 -25.31
C LEU A 755 -7.20 -37.01 -25.27
N THR A 756 -8.35 -37.54 -24.83
CA THR A 756 -9.58 -36.78 -24.68
C THR A 756 -9.41 -35.65 -23.67
N SER A 757 -8.74 -35.89 -22.55
CA SER A 757 -8.48 -34.83 -21.57
C SER A 757 -7.50 -33.78 -22.07
N ALA A 758 -6.50 -34.13 -22.87
CA ALA A 758 -5.63 -33.14 -23.53
C ALA A 758 -6.42 -32.26 -24.51
N VAL A 759 -7.33 -32.85 -25.29
CA VAL A 759 -8.21 -32.11 -26.22
C VAL A 759 -9.20 -31.23 -25.46
N LEU A 760 -9.81 -31.74 -24.40
CA LEU A 760 -10.72 -30.97 -23.54
C LEU A 760 -9.99 -29.82 -22.85
N LEU A 761 -8.75 -30.04 -22.36
CA LEU A 761 -7.93 -28.99 -21.79
C LEU A 761 -7.66 -27.89 -22.80
N ALA A 762 -7.23 -28.25 -24.02
CA ALA A 762 -7.00 -27.28 -25.09
C ALA A 762 -8.28 -26.51 -25.46
N ALA A 763 -9.44 -27.18 -25.46
CA ALA A 763 -10.72 -26.52 -25.71
C ALA A 763 -11.06 -25.48 -24.61
N VAL A 764 -10.81 -25.83 -23.34
CA VAL A 764 -11.08 -24.95 -22.19
C VAL A 764 -10.09 -23.79 -22.09
N THR A 765 -8.83 -23.98 -22.48
CA THR A 765 -7.79 -22.94 -22.40
C THR A 765 -7.67 -22.10 -23.67
N SER A 766 -8.16 -22.54 -24.82
CA SER A 766 -8.12 -21.76 -26.07
C SER A 766 -8.73 -20.35 -26.04
N PRO A 767 -9.74 -20.04 -25.18
CA PRO A 767 -10.24 -18.68 -25.02
C PRO A 767 -9.35 -17.79 -24.13
N LEU A 768 -8.44 -18.38 -23.35
CA LEU A 768 -7.56 -17.64 -22.45
C LEU A 768 -6.37 -17.03 -23.22
N PRO A 769 -5.82 -15.90 -22.75
CA PRO A 769 -4.58 -15.36 -23.29
C PRO A 769 -3.39 -16.29 -22.98
N GLU A 770 -2.29 -16.10 -23.72
CA GLU A 770 -1.03 -16.80 -23.43
C GLU A 770 -0.43 -16.27 -22.13
N VAL A 771 -0.62 -17.02 -21.04
CA VAL A 771 -0.06 -16.71 -19.72
C VAL A 771 1.17 -17.55 -19.42
N SER A 772 2.13 -16.98 -18.69
CA SER A 772 3.40 -17.64 -18.33
C SER A 772 3.30 -18.54 -17.08
N TYR A 773 2.13 -18.60 -16.45
CA TYR A 773 1.85 -19.35 -15.23
C TYR A 773 0.78 -20.42 -15.44
N THR A 774 0.78 -21.45 -14.60
CA THR A 774 -0.23 -22.51 -14.62
C THR A 774 -1.53 -22.04 -13.98
N VAL A 775 -2.65 -22.31 -14.65
CA VAL A 775 -4.00 -21.94 -14.22
C VAL A 775 -4.63 -23.06 -13.37
N ALA A 776 -5.52 -22.73 -12.43
CA ALA A 776 -6.20 -23.72 -11.58
C ALA A 776 -6.85 -24.86 -12.39
N ILE A 777 -7.58 -24.56 -13.47
CA ILE A 777 -8.17 -25.62 -14.30
C ILE A 777 -7.12 -26.59 -14.88
N GLU A 778 -5.93 -26.12 -15.24
CA GLU A 778 -4.84 -26.96 -15.74
C GLU A 778 -4.37 -27.94 -14.67
N TRP A 779 -4.28 -27.51 -13.41
CA TRP A 779 -3.98 -28.40 -12.28
C TRP A 779 -4.99 -29.54 -12.14
N ALA A 780 -6.29 -29.26 -12.32
CA ALA A 780 -7.32 -30.30 -12.29
C ALA A 780 -7.12 -31.32 -13.43
N TYR A 781 -6.83 -30.84 -14.64
CA TYR A 781 -6.57 -31.70 -15.81
C TYR A 781 -5.25 -32.48 -15.69
N TYR A 782 -4.19 -31.89 -15.13
CA TYR A 782 -2.93 -32.59 -14.87
C TYR A 782 -3.10 -33.68 -13.82
N ALA A 783 -3.84 -33.41 -12.76
CA ALA A 783 -4.18 -34.41 -11.76
C ALA A 783 -5.00 -35.57 -12.38
N PHE A 784 -5.93 -35.25 -13.27
CA PHE A 784 -6.66 -36.26 -14.04
C PHE A 784 -5.74 -37.10 -14.94
N ILE A 785 -4.87 -36.47 -15.73
CA ILE A 785 -3.93 -37.17 -16.62
C ILE A 785 -3.01 -38.08 -15.81
N LEU A 786 -2.57 -37.66 -14.63
CA LEU A 786 -1.79 -38.47 -13.71
C LEU A 786 -2.57 -39.70 -13.23
N LEU A 787 -3.83 -39.53 -12.83
CA LEU A 787 -4.71 -40.65 -12.45
C LEU A 787 -4.93 -41.63 -13.61
N ALA A 788 -5.17 -41.12 -14.83
CA ALA A 788 -5.37 -41.94 -16.01
C ALA A 788 -4.10 -42.70 -16.41
N THR A 789 -2.94 -42.05 -16.30
CA THR A 789 -1.62 -42.66 -16.53
C THR A 789 -1.34 -43.74 -15.50
N GLY A 790 -1.64 -43.51 -14.21
CA GLY A 790 -1.51 -44.52 -13.16
C GLY A 790 -2.35 -45.77 -13.44
N CYS A 791 -3.58 -45.58 -13.92
CA CYS A 791 -4.45 -46.68 -14.33
C CYS A 791 -3.91 -47.44 -15.55
N LEU A 792 -3.42 -46.72 -16.57
CA LEU A 792 -2.79 -47.29 -17.75
C LEU A 792 -1.56 -48.14 -17.37
N LEU A 793 -0.66 -47.61 -16.56
CA LEU A 793 0.54 -48.30 -16.07
C LEU A 793 0.18 -49.54 -15.25
N THR A 794 -0.86 -49.45 -14.41
CA THR A 794 -1.36 -50.59 -13.63
C THR A 794 -1.85 -51.72 -14.55
N ASN A 795 -2.62 -51.40 -15.59
CA ASN A 795 -3.12 -52.37 -16.56
C ASN A 795 -1.99 -52.98 -17.40
N LEU A 796 -1.00 -52.17 -17.83
CA LEU A 796 0.19 -52.66 -18.55
C LEU A 796 1.04 -53.59 -17.69
N LEU A 797 1.27 -53.23 -16.43
CA LEU A 797 2.01 -54.05 -15.48
C LEU A 797 1.30 -55.39 -15.22
N ARG A 798 -0.04 -55.36 -15.06
CA ARG A 798 -0.86 -56.57 -14.94
C ARG A 798 -0.67 -57.49 -16.15
N GLN A 799 -0.69 -56.93 -17.36
CA GLN A 799 -0.52 -57.71 -18.59
C GLN A 799 0.90 -58.30 -18.73
N GLN A 800 1.95 -57.52 -18.42
CA GLN A 800 3.32 -58.03 -18.43
C GLN A 800 3.53 -59.15 -17.40
N LEU A 801 3.00 -58.98 -16.19
CA LEU A 801 3.08 -60.01 -15.15
C LEU A 801 2.31 -61.28 -15.52
N ALA A 802 1.14 -61.14 -16.17
CA ALA A 802 0.40 -62.27 -16.70
C ALA A 802 1.19 -63.02 -17.79
N GLY A 803 1.83 -62.29 -18.72
CA GLY A 803 2.68 -62.88 -19.77
C GLY A 803 3.95 -63.57 -19.22
N ALA A 804 4.45 -63.14 -18.06
CA ALA A 804 5.58 -63.75 -17.36
C ALA A 804 5.18 -64.90 -16.40
N GLY A 805 3.94 -65.38 -16.44
CA GLY A 805 3.44 -66.46 -15.58
C GLY A 805 3.17 -66.07 -14.12
N ARG A 806 3.09 -64.76 -13.82
CA ARG A 806 2.86 -64.20 -12.47
C ARG A 806 1.51 -63.47 -12.37
N GLY A 807 0.47 -64.01 -12.98
CA GLY A 807 -0.89 -63.40 -13.01
C GLY A 807 -1.43 -63.04 -11.63
N ASP A 808 -1.25 -63.90 -10.63
CA ASP A 808 -1.71 -63.69 -9.25
C ASP A 808 -1.13 -62.42 -8.61
N VAL A 809 0.11 -62.05 -8.99
CA VAL A 809 0.76 -60.83 -8.51
C VAL A 809 0.16 -59.60 -9.20
N GLY A 810 -0.12 -59.70 -10.50
CA GLY A 810 -0.79 -58.64 -11.27
C GLY A 810 -2.18 -58.34 -10.73
N ASP A 811 -2.97 -59.37 -10.39
CA ASP A 811 -4.30 -59.19 -9.83
C ASP A 811 -4.30 -58.54 -8.44
N ARG A 812 -3.28 -58.81 -7.60
CA ARG A 812 -3.09 -58.12 -6.32
C ARG A 812 -2.74 -56.63 -6.51
N VAL A 813 -1.94 -56.29 -7.53
CA VAL A 813 -1.62 -54.89 -7.84
C VAL A 813 -2.88 -54.12 -8.25
N VAL A 814 -3.72 -54.71 -9.10
CA VAL A 814 -5.01 -54.12 -9.49
C VAL A 814 -5.95 -53.97 -8.29
N LEU A 815 -6.02 -54.97 -7.40
CA LEU A 815 -6.83 -54.89 -6.19
C LEU A 815 -6.39 -53.71 -5.29
N GLY A 816 -5.08 -53.48 -5.18
CA GLY A 816 -4.54 -52.30 -4.50
C GLY A 816 -4.93 -51.00 -5.19
N ALA A 817 -4.80 -50.94 -6.52
CA ALA A 817 -5.19 -49.77 -7.32
C ALA A 817 -6.68 -49.42 -7.18
N ARG A 818 -7.57 -50.41 -7.06
CA ARG A 818 -9.01 -50.18 -6.82
C ARG A 818 -9.31 -49.45 -5.51
N VAL A 819 -8.45 -49.58 -4.50
CA VAL A 819 -8.60 -48.87 -3.21
C VAL A 819 -7.90 -47.52 -3.26
N VAL A 820 -6.70 -47.46 -3.84
CA VAL A 820 -5.88 -46.24 -3.89
C VAL A 820 -6.48 -45.18 -4.81
N TYR A 821 -7.04 -45.58 -5.95
CA TYR A 821 -7.59 -44.65 -6.95
C TYR A 821 -8.70 -43.75 -6.41
N PRO A 822 -9.80 -44.26 -5.81
CA PRO A 822 -10.85 -43.40 -5.26
C PRO A 822 -10.35 -42.54 -4.10
N ALA A 823 -9.44 -43.05 -3.26
CA ALA A 823 -8.83 -42.26 -2.20
C ALA A 823 -7.98 -41.09 -2.75
N ALA A 824 -7.23 -41.33 -3.83
CA ALA A 824 -6.46 -40.30 -4.51
C ALA A 824 -7.37 -39.25 -5.15
N VAL A 825 -8.48 -39.65 -5.77
CA VAL A 825 -9.48 -38.72 -6.33
C VAL A 825 -10.02 -37.80 -5.22
N VAL A 826 -10.44 -38.35 -4.08
CA VAL A 826 -10.95 -37.56 -2.95
C VAL A 826 -9.90 -36.59 -2.42
N ALA A 827 -8.65 -37.06 -2.24
CA ALA A 827 -7.56 -36.21 -1.75
C ALA A 827 -7.23 -35.08 -2.72
N ILE A 828 -7.21 -35.35 -4.03
CA ILE A 828 -6.97 -34.35 -5.08
C ILE A 828 -8.10 -33.31 -5.09
N VAL A 829 -9.37 -33.75 -5.04
CA VAL A 829 -10.51 -32.84 -5.02
C VAL A 829 -10.49 -31.97 -3.76
N LEU A 830 -10.19 -32.55 -2.60
CA LEU A 830 -10.10 -31.79 -1.34
C LEU A 830 -8.96 -30.77 -1.38
N ALA A 831 -7.77 -31.16 -1.83
CA ALA A 831 -6.63 -30.26 -1.99
C ALA A 831 -6.93 -29.13 -2.99
N TYR A 832 -7.62 -29.46 -4.09
CA TYR A 832 -8.02 -28.50 -5.10
C TYR A 832 -9.00 -27.45 -4.55
N VAL A 833 -10.04 -27.90 -3.84
CA VAL A 833 -11.02 -27.01 -3.20
C VAL A 833 -10.37 -26.15 -2.13
N LEU A 834 -9.52 -26.71 -1.26
CA LEU A 834 -8.85 -25.94 -0.21
C LEU A 834 -7.86 -24.90 -0.73
N HIS A 835 -7.31 -25.10 -1.93
CA HIS A 835 -6.30 -24.22 -2.51
C HIS A 835 -6.90 -23.15 -3.43
N PHE A 836 -7.99 -23.45 -4.13
CA PHE A 836 -8.58 -22.58 -5.15
C PHE A 836 -10.03 -22.14 -4.89
N GLY A 837 -10.76 -22.82 -4.00
CA GLY A 837 -12.12 -22.45 -3.57
C GLY A 837 -12.08 -21.60 -2.32
#